data_AF-A0A1G8F9V5-F1
#
_entry.id   AF-A0A1G8F9V5-F1
#
_cell.length_a   1.000
_cell.length_b   1.000
_cell.length_c   1.000
_cell.angle_alpha   90.00
_cell.angle_beta   90.00
_cell.angle_gamma   90.00
#
_symmetry.space_group_name_H-M   'P 1'
#
loop_
_entity.id
_entity.type
_entity.pdbx_description
1 polymer ?
#
loop_
_entity_poly.entity_id
_entity_poly.type
_entity_poly.pdbx_seq_one_letter_code
_entity_poly.pdbx_strand_id
1 'polypeptide(L)'
;MPESAEQGPFTHRLGGCTPTPLVGYLKALGVLRLISTPENNVTGGAADPEARGFWRDEAFHLETRLDRAALERFFLEAYAPSPIVAPWNGRAGFLEGEDGEDSQRTGALLARAFEDSEADRFKGLRRTIQAMRRDPLLQRLNTLRAAHKKARGEEKKQIDKEIKALKADILPGLRAATDDAHVSYVDSTYAIGREAIVAPVLISGGVDGSRDFGVNFAAALSTLFSVDTGLATEQAGQDLSPALFADPGRLEDRGTMGHFGPGQGGPNATTQGWSGENPLNHWDLVLALEGILTLPGAVTRRLGIATQGAASFPFSFEPLLSGSGALSAQDKNRPRAELWLPVWGKPALQSEIEVVFSEGRLTLGQKPAHTGLDAARAVAALGVSRGIAAFERYSLVQPDAKMPYQATPLARFAVPTTPAADLITDLDRGDWLGHLRRLARGDKAPARATAALRRLEDALFLMTTPDRRQSATQAALTALGEVAAWMVSSKEAREKLSPPPRLSWRWVKAAEDRSPEFRIAAALASLGWPHPDHAAKPPPDPKTHPPRPLPMAAHFAPLDLSHADKPWRRWNDNRPDGEPNAEPLVVWGAGGLARNMVAVLERRLIEQARRGLDEKPLSAAAPADKGDIRSFLSDPGFDDARCAALLGGLVWAHPAGLDGRRVDPPPVVPFAYAALKPLFTPDGTLHERKILAEGARLPVPPGLLARLRAGQTDPAVHAALTRARASGLVSPFDPTRLGRAASCFGAGLSGERLAAALLIPLDPKDFPYLISAAYADPRNPDEDEDEDDNLDPTDPDPDQETDHAA
;
A
#
# COMPACT_ATOMS: atom_id res chain seq x y z
N MET A 1 -39.97 -18.58 -46.14
CA MET A 1 -38.93 -19.25 -45.36
C MET A 1 -37.79 -19.64 -46.29
N PRO A 2 -36.80 -18.76 -46.54
CA PRO A 2 -35.45 -19.19 -46.82
C PRO A 2 -34.66 -19.25 -45.50
N GLU A 3 -33.91 -20.32 -45.30
CA GLU A 3 -32.91 -20.47 -44.23
C GLU A 3 -31.93 -19.29 -44.29
N SER A 4 -32.05 -18.38 -43.32
CA SER A 4 -31.04 -17.36 -43.08
C SER A 4 -29.81 -18.04 -42.50
N ALA A 5 -28.73 -18.09 -43.27
CA ALA A 5 -27.41 -18.44 -42.77
C ALA A 5 -27.14 -17.65 -41.48
N GLU A 6 -26.91 -18.37 -40.37
CA GLU A 6 -26.53 -17.79 -39.08
C GLU A 6 -25.22 -17.02 -39.27
N GLN A 7 -25.32 -15.71 -39.50
CA GLN A 7 -24.18 -14.82 -39.40
C GLN A 7 -23.72 -14.85 -37.94
N GLY A 8 -22.44 -15.12 -37.73
CA GLY A 8 -21.84 -15.05 -36.40
C GLY A 8 -22.03 -13.66 -35.76
N PRO A 9 -21.88 -13.53 -34.43
CA PRO A 9 -22.11 -12.28 -33.72
C PRO A 9 -21.23 -11.14 -34.25
N PHE A 10 -21.80 -9.94 -34.36
CA PHE A 10 -21.06 -8.72 -34.65
C PHE A 10 -20.30 -8.27 -33.40
N THR A 11 -19.06 -7.79 -33.58
CA THR A 11 -18.30 -7.15 -32.51
C THR A 11 -18.23 -5.64 -32.75
N HIS A 12 -18.95 -4.87 -31.95
CA HIS A 12 -18.95 -3.40 -32.01
C HIS A 12 -17.90 -2.83 -31.06
N ARG A 13 -17.07 -1.89 -31.55
CA ARG A 13 -16.22 -1.06 -30.69
C ARG A 13 -17.02 0.17 -30.25
N LEU A 14 -17.42 0.22 -28.97
CA LEU A 14 -18.17 1.35 -28.40
C LEU A 14 -17.20 2.42 -27.91
N GLY A 15 -16.69 3.25 -28.82
CA GLY A 15 -15.68 4.27 -28.53
C GLY A 15 -16.11 5.33 -27.50
N GLY A 16 -17.42 5.55 -27.32
CA GLY A 16 -17.96 6.44 -26.29
C GLY A 16 -18.07 5.81 -24.89
N CYS A 17 -17.77 4.51 -24.77
CA CYS A 17 -17.78 3.74 -23.54
C CYS A 17 -16.33 3.36 -23.16
N THR A 18 -15.65 4.25 -22.44
CA THR A 18 -14.25 4.07 -22.03
C THR A 18 -14.14 3.66 -20.56
N PRO A 19 -13.07 2.95 -20.14
CA PRO A 19 -12.88 2.58 -18.74
C PRO A 19 -12.77 3.77 -17.78
N THR A 20 -12.33 4.93 -18.29
CA THR A 20 -12.20 6.22 -17.61
C THR A 20 -12.61 7.33 -18.57
N PRO A 21 -13.38 8.34 -18.14
CA PRO A 21 -13.91 8.61 -16.79
C PRO A 21 -15.04 7.65 -16.34
N LEU A 22 -15.47 7.74 -15.07
CA LEU A 22 -16.47 6.83 -14.47
C LEU A 22 -17.78 6.74 -15.28
N VAL A 23 -18.24 7.84 -15.88
CA VAL A 23 -19.41 7.85 -16.78
C VAL A 23 -19.24 6.86 -17.94
N GLY A 24 -18.07 6.79 -18.58
CA GLY A 24 -17.80 5.87 -19.68
C GLY A 24 -17.91 4.41 -19.25
N TYR A 25 -17.42 4.11 -18.05
CA TYR A 25 -17.48 2.78 -17.46
C TYR A 25 -18.93 2.37 -17.18
N LEU A 26 -19.72 3.26 -16.56
CA LEU A 26 -21.13 3.00 -16.26
C LEU A 26 -21.96 2.87 -17.54
N LYS A 27 -21.73 3.70 -18.56
CA LYS A 27 -22.39 3.57 -19.87
C LYS A 27 -22.20 2.19 -20.48
N ALA A 28 -20.98 1.65 -20.45
CA ALA A 28 -20.69 0.31 -20.95
C ALA A 28 -21.58 -0.76 -20.30
N LEU A 29 -21.68 -0.72 -18.97
CA LEU A 29 -22.53 -1.64 -18.21
C LEU A 29 -24.02 -1.42 -18.49
N GLY A 30 -24.43 -0.16 -18.68
CA GLY A 30 -25.78 0.20 -19.09
C GLY A 30 -26.15 -0.41 -20.43
N VAL A 31 -25.32 -0.21 -21.46
CA VAL A 31 -25.56 -0.74 -22.81
C VAL A 31 -25.71 -2.26 -22.81
N LEU A 32 -24.76 -2.98 -22.20
CA LEU A 32 -24.82 -4.44 -22.15
C LEU A 32 -26.07 -4.93 -21.41
N ARG A 33 -26.37 -4.36 -20.25
CA ARG A 33 -27.56 -4.75 -19.49
C ARG A 33 -28.82 -4.55 -20.31
N LEU A 34 -29.03 -3.35 -20.85
CA LEU A 34 -30.27 -2.96 -21.52
C LEU A 34 -30.62 -3.86 -22.71
N ILE A 35 -29.65 -4.28 -23.51
CA ILE A 35 -29.92 -5.18 -24.64
C ILE A 35 -30.10 -6.64 -24.21
N SER A 36 -29.51 -7.03 -23.08
CA SER A 36 -29.50 -8.41 -22.58
C SER A 36 -30.70 -8.74 -21.69
N THR A 37 -31.38 -7.73 -21.15
CA THR A 37 -32.49 -7.91 -20.21
C THR A 37 -33.86 -7.72 -20.87
N PRO A 38 -34.85 -8.60 -20.62
CA PRO A 38 -36.19 -8.47 -21.17
C PRO A 38 -36.96 -7.23 -20.71
N GLU A 39 -36.71 -6.77 -19.49
CA GLU A 39 -37.46 -5.70 -18.82
C GLU A 39 -37.22 -4.33 -19.47
N ASN A 40 -36.11 -4.18 -20.21
CA ASN A 40 -35.70 -2.96 -20.86
C ASN A 40 -36.06 -2.89 -22.35
N ASN A 41 -37.02 -3.73 -22.78
CA ASN A 41 -37.55 -3.73 -24.13
C ASN A 41 -39.08 -3.60 -24.10
N VAL A 42 -39.63 -2.67 -24.89
CA VAL A 42 -41.10 -2.46 -25.03
C VAL A 42 -41.83 -3.75 -25.44
N THR A 43 -41.17 -4.65 -26.17
CA THR A 43 -41.74 -5.94 -26.59
C THR A 43 -41.76 -7.01 -25.48
N GLY A 44 -41.06 -6.78 -24.36
CA GLY A 44 -40.99 -7.70 -23.21
C GLY A 44 -40.00 -8.87 -23.37
N GLY A 45 -39.20 -8.91 -24.45
CA GLY A 45 -38.11 -9.87 -24.65
C GLY A 45 -36.75 -9.18 -24.77
N ALA A 46 -35.67 -9.83 -24.34
CA ALA A 46 -34.33 -9.29 -24.50
C ALA A 46 -34.00 -9.11 -25.99
N ALA A 47 -33.36 -7.99 -26.34
CA ALA A 47 -32.93 -7.75 -27.72
C ALA A 47 -31.86 -8.77 -28.14
N ASP A 48 -30.95 -9.10 -27.23
CA ASP A 48 -29.99 -10.19 -27.37
C ASP A 48 -29.54 -10.70 -25.99
N PRO A 49 -30.14 -11.79 -25.46
CA PRO A 49 -29.78 -12.34 -24.15
C PRO A 49 -28.38 -13.00 -24.11
N GLU A 50 -27.79 -13.27 -25.28
CA GLU A 50 -26.45 -13.86 -25.40
C GLU A 50 -25.36 -12.81 -25.66
N ALA A 51 -25.71 -11.52 -25.61
CA ALA A 51 -24.74 -10.45 -25.79
C ALA A 51 -23.64 -10.49 -24.73
N ARG A 52 -22.41 -10.24 -25.16
CA ARG A 52 -21.21 -10.27 -24.32
C ARG A 52 -20.46 -8.96 -24.40
N GLY A 53 -19.90 -8.53 -23.27
CA GLY A 53 -19.10 -7.32 -23.18
C GLY A 53 -17.68 -7.60 -22.69
N PHE A 54 -16.70 -6.83 -23.16
CA PHE A 54 -15.32 -6.86 -22.67
C PHE A 54 -14.55 -5.57 -22.98
N TRP A 55 -13.43 -5.36 -22.31
CA TRP A 55 -12.59 -4.19 -22.50
C TRP A 55 -11.39 -4.51 -23.40
N ARG A 56 -11.12 -3.65 -24.39
CA ARG A 56 -9.93 -3.71 -25.24
C ARG A 56 -9.60 -2.33 -25.79
N ASP A 57 -8.32 -1.97 -25.86
CA ASP A 57 -7.84 -0.72 -26.47
C ASP A 57 -8.58 0.55 -25.98
N GLU A 58 -8.74 0.67 -24.65
CA GLU A 58 -9.48 1.74 -23.95
C GLU A 58 -10.95 1.93 -24.37
N ALA A 59 -11.58 0.90 -24.95
CA ALA A 59 -13.00 0.93 -25.31
C ALA A 59 -13.70 -0.35 -24.83
N PHE A 60 -15.01 -0.24 -24.61
CA PHE A 60 -15.87 -1.40 -24.44
C PHE A 60 -16.21 -2.01 -25.80
N HIS A 61 -16.05 -3.32 -25.89
CA HIS A 61 -16.43 -4.11 -27.05
C HIS A 61 -17.68 -4.91 -26.71
N LEU A 62 -18.67 -4.83 -27.60
CA LEU A 62 -19.95 -5.52 -27.48
C LEU A 62 -20.07 -6.57 -28.59
N GLU A 63 -20.13 -7.84 -28.21
CA GLU A 63 -20.49 -8.96 -29.08
C GLU A 63 -21.99 -9.20 -29.02
N THR A 64 -22.67 -9.09 -30.15
CA THR A 64 -24.13 -9.24 -30.23
C THR A 64 -24.57 -9.66 -31.63
N ARG A 65 -25.72 -10.31 -31.74
CA ARG A 65 -26.40 -10.59 -33.03
C ARG A 65 -26.93 -9.33 -33.74
N LEU A 66 -27.02 -8.21 -33.04
CA LEU A 66 -27.49 -6.95 -33.60
C LEU A 66 -26.37 -6.30 -34.41
N ASP A 67 -26.60 -6.01 -35.69
CA ASP A 67 -25.72 -5.10 -36.41
C ASP A 67 -25.83 -3.67 -35.86
N ARG A 68 -25.02 -2.75 -36.38
CA ARG A 68 -25.00 -1.36 -35.89
C ARG A 68 -26.36 -0.68 -36.01
N ALA A 69 -27.03 -0.83 -37.15
CA ALA A 69 -28.32 -0.19 -37.40
C ALA A 69 -29.42 -0.78 -36.50
N ALA A 70 -29.39 -2.10 -36.26
CA ALA A 70 -30.29 -2.77 -35.33
C ALA A 70 -30.04 -2.35 -33.88
N LEU A 71 -28.78 -2.14 -33.48
CA LEU A 71 -28.42 -1.63 -32.16
C LEU A 71 -28.91 -0.19 -31.95
N GLU A 72 -28.69 0.70 -32.91
CA GLU A 72 -29.19 2.08 -32.86
C GLU A 72 -30.72 2.12 -32.81
N ARG A 73 -31.39 1.32 -33.66
CA ARG A 73 -32.84 1.17 -33.67
C ARG A 73 -33.39 0.64 -32.35
N PHE A 74 -32.69 -0.28 -31.67
CA PHE A 74 -33.11 -0.73 -30.34
C PHE A 74 -33.22 0.45 -29.37
N PHE A 75 -32.20 1.29 -29.26
CA PHE A 75 -32.21 2.43 -28.34
C PHE A 75 -33.28 3.47 -28.72
N LEU A 76 -33.45 3.75 -30.00
CA LEU A 76 -34.42 4.74 -30.47
C LEU A 76 -35.87 4.25 -30.38
N GLU A 77 -36.14 2.98 -30.66
CA GLU A 77 -37.52 2.49 -30.85
C GLU A 77 -37.98 1.51 -29.75
N ALA A 78 -37.10 0.66 -29.24
CA ALA A 78 -37.47 -0.47 -28.39
C ALA A 78 -37.06 -0.34 -26.91
N TYR A 79 -36.08 0.50 -26.58
CA TYR A 79 -35.57 0.67 -25.21
C TYR A 79 -36.66 1.14 -24.23
N ALA A 80 -36.91 0.37 -23.17
CA ALA A 80 -37.77 0.78 -22.06
C ALA A 80 -36.90 1.17 -20.84
N PRO A 81 -37.02 2.40 -20.31
CA PRO A 81 -36.21 2.87 -19.18
C PRO A 81 -36.55 2.16 -17.88
N SER A 82 -35.52 1.88 -17.08
CA SER A 82 -35.70 1.38 -15.72
C SER A 82 -36.36 2.46 -14.83
N PRO A 83 -37.15 2.08 -13.81
CA PRO A 83 -37.88 3.04 -12.98
C PRO A 83 -36.97 3.70 -11.91
N ILE A 84 -36.04 4.53 -12.36
CA ILE A 84 -35.08 5.28 -11.53
C ILE A 84 -35.78 6.52 -10.93
N VAL A 85 -36.41 6.35 -9.77
CA VAL A 85 -37.07 7.43 -9.01
C VAL A 85 -36.61 7.42 -7.55
N ALA A 86 -36.45 8.59 -6.93
CA ALA A 86 -35.99 8.66 -5.54
C ALA A 86 -37.03 9.33 -4.63
N PRO A 87 -38.15 8.66 -4.31
CA PRO A 87 -39.29 9.28 -3.64
C PRO A 87 -38.99 9.76 -2.21
N TRP A 88 -37.92 9.26 -1.59
CA TRP A 88 -37.42 9.75 -0.30
C TRP A 88 -36.75 11.13 -0.38
N ASN A 89 -36.42 11.62 -1.58
CA ASN A 89 -35.76 12.89 -1.79
C ASN A 89 -36.77 14.05 -1.93
N GLY A 90 -36.44 15.18 -1.31
CA GLY A 90 -37.38 16.28 -1.17
C GLY A 90 -37.69 17.11 -2.41
N ARG A 91 -37.00 16.88 -3.52
CA ARG A 91 -37.26 17.54 -4.81
C ARG A 91 -37.67 16.57 -5.91
N ALA A 92 -37.87 15.29 -5.57
CA ALA A 92 -38.17 14.24 -6.53
C ALA A 92 -39.64 14.22 -7.00
N GLY A 93 -40.51 15.10 -6.47
CA GLY A 93 -41.90 15.23 -6.90
C GLY A 93 -42.93 14.51 -6.02
N PHE A 94 -42.50 13.82 -4.95
CA PHE A 94 -43.37 13.02 -4.08
C PHE A 94 -43.65 13.69 -2.72
N LEU A 95 -42.86 14.70 -2.35
CA LEU A 95 -42.86 15.32 -1.02
C LEU A 95 -43.16 16.84 -1.10
N GLU A 96 -44.22 17.17 -1.83
CA GLU A 96 -44.61 18.55 -2.20
C GLU A 96 -45.44 19.29 -1.14
N GLY A 97 -45.82 18.62 -0.05
CA GLY A 97 -46.63 19.17 1.01
C GLY A 97 -48.02 19.58 0.53
N GLU A 98 -48.45 20.80 0.89
CA GLU A 98 -49.74 21.37 0.49
C GLU A 98 -49.78 21.82 -0.97
N ASP A 99 -48.60 22.06 -1.56
CA ASP A 99 -48.53 22.43 -2.98
C ASP A 99 -48.98 21.25 -3.86
N GLY A 100 -48.86 20.00 -3.38
CA GLY A 100 -49.47 18.82 -4.00
C GLY A 100 -49.35 18.76 -5.53
N GLU A 101 -50.49 18.75 -6.21
CA GLU A 101 -50.60 18.78 -7.68
C GLU A 101 -50.32 20.17 -8.29
N ASP A 102 -50.32 21.26 -7.51
CA ASP A 102 -50.00 22.60 -7.98
C ASP A 102 -48.48 22.91 -7.96
N SER A 103 -47.65 22.02 -7.41
CA SER A 103 -46.19 22.24 -7.29
C SER A 103 -45.52 22.49 -8.64
N GLN A 104 -44.81 23.61 -8.79
CA GLN A 104 -44.10 23.95 -10.03
C GLN A 104 -42.65 23.44 -10.05
N ARG A 105 -42.28 22.54 -9.13
CA ARG A 105 -40.93 21.96 -9.11
C ARG A 105 -40.77 20.98 -10.25
N THR A 106 -39.60 21.01 -10.90
CA THR A 106 -39.26 20.13 -12.03
C THR A 106 -39.54 18.66 -11.76
N GLY A 107 -39.16 18.14 -10.59
CA GLY A 107 -39.44 16.75 -10.22
C GLY A 107 -40.94 16.44 -10.12
N ALA A 108 -41.76 17.34 -9.59
CA ALA A 108 -43.21 17.17 -9.51
C ALA A 108 -43.90 17.24 -10.87
N LEU A 109 -43.40 18.10 -11.77
CA LEU A 109 -43.89 18.22 -13.15
C LEU A 109 -43.56 16.96 -13.95
N LEU A 110 -42.30 16.49 -13.90
CA LEU A 110 -41.87 15.28 -14.59
C LEU A 110 -42.59 14.04 -14.05
N ALA A 111 -42.70 13.90 -12.72
CA ALA A 111 -43.41 12.76 -12.13
C ALA A 111 -44.86 12.67 -12.61
N ARG A 112 -45.57 13.79 -12.74
CA ARG A 112 -46.92 13.82 -13.32
C ARG A 112 -46.93 13.50 -14.80
N ALA A 113 -46.06 14.13 -15.59
CA ALA A 113 -45.99 13.89 -17.02
C ALA A 113 -45.78 12.40 -17.34
N PHE A 114 -44.89 11.71 -16.62
CA PHE A 114 -44.67 10.28 -16.79
C PHE A 114 -45.76 9.38 -16.18
N GLU A 115 -46.45 9.85 -15.14
CA GLU A 115 -47.62 9.16 -14.57
C GLU A 115 -48.83 9.18 -15.52
N ASP A 116 -49.02 10.30 -16.21
CA ASP A 116 -50.13 10.54 -17.15
C ASP A 116 -49.83 9.98 -18.56
N SER A 117 -48.57 9.76 -18.90
CA SER A 117 -48.14 9.19 -20.18
C SER A 117 -48.83 7.86 -20.48
N GLU A 118 -49.37 7.70 -21.69
CA GLU A 118 -49.93 6.41 -22.14
C GLU A 118 -48.91 5.52 -22.86
N ALA A 119 -47.74 6.06 -23.23
CA ALA A 119 -46.72 5.35 -24.00
C ALA A 119 -46.23 4.07 -23.32
N ASP A 120 -46.13 2.98 -24.10
CA ASP A 120 -45.71 1.67 -23.59
C ASP A 120 -44.30 1.68 -23.01
N ARG A 121 -43.39 2.48 -23.60
CA ARG A 121 -42.02 2.69 -23.12
C ARG A 121 -41.97 3.07 -21.65
N PHE A 122 -42.85 3.96 -21.20
CA PHE A 122 -42.84 4.48 -19.83
C PHE A 122 -43.73 3.68 -18.88
N LYS A 123 -44.29 2.55 -19.31
CA LYS A 123 -45.19 1.72 -18.49
C LYS A 123 -44.58 1.31 -17.14
N GLY A 124 -43.30 0.93 -17.12
CA GLY A 124 -42.58 0.59 -15.89
C GLY A 124 -42.48 1.79 -14.95
N LEU A 125 -41.90 2.89 -15.44
CA LEU A 125 -41.77 4.15 -14.71
C LEU A 125 -43.10 4.67 -14.16
N ARG A 126 -44.15 4.69 -14.99
CA ARG A 126 -45.53 5.08 -14.63
C ARG A 126 -46.09 4.25 -13.49
N ARG A 127 -45.98 2.91 -13.59
CA ARG A 127 -46.43 2.00 -12.52
C ARG A 127 -45.71 2.26 -11.21
N THR A 128 -44.40 2.46 -11.25
CA THR A 128 -43.61 2.76 -10.06
C THR A 128 -44.03 4.10 -9.45
N ILE A 129 -44.19 5.17 -10.24
CA ILE A 129 -44.63 6.48 -9.74
C ILE A 129 -46.00 6.38 -9.05
N GLN A 130 -46.97 5.70 -9.68
CA GLN A 130 -48.30 5.47 -9.10
C GLN A 130 -48.24 4.67 -7.79
N ALA A 131 -47.37 3.66 -7.73
CA ALA A 131 -47.14 2.90 -6.50
C ALA A 131 -46.55 3.80 -5.39
N MET A 132 -45.56 4.64 -5.71
CA MET A 132 -44.90 5.52 -4.74
C MET A 132 -45.86 6.59 -4.19
N ARG A 133 -46.77 7.12 -5.02
CA ARG A 133 -47.80 8.06 -4.55
C ARG A 133 -48.82 7.44 -3.61
N ARG A 134 -49.09 6.14 -3.76
CA ARG A 134 -50.03 5.38 -2.93
C ARG A 134 -49.38 4.81 -1.66
N ASP A 135 -48.05 4.87 -1.54
CA ASP A 135 -47.33 4.34 -0.39
C ASP A 135 -47.69 5.11 0.91
N PRO A 136 -48.17 4.42 1.95
CA PRO A 136 -48.58 5.07 3.19
C PRO A 136 -47.45 5.79 3.94
N LEU A 137 -46.21 5.30 3.86
CA LEU A 137 -45.07 5.90 4.56
C LEU A 137 -44.66 7.20 3.88
N LEU A 138 -44.65 7.24 2.55
CA LEU A 138 -44.39 8.45 1.76
C LEU A 138 -45.48 9.51 1.95
N GLN A 139 -46.76 9.11 1.95
CA GLN A 139 -47.87 10.03 2.26
C GLN A 139 -47.74 10.62 3.66
N ARG A 140 -47.42 9.78 4.66
CA ARG A 140 -47.19 10.25 6.03
C ARG A 140 -46.00 11.20 6.10
N LEU A 141 -44.91 10.91 5.41
CA LEU A 141 -43.73 11.79 5.35
C LEU A 141 -44.08 13.14 4.71
N ASN A 142 -44.86 13.13 3.64
CA ASN A 142 -45.30 14.34 2.96
C ASN A 142 -46.09 15.26 3.91
N THR A 143 -47.08 14.70 4.62
CA THR A 143 -47.88 15.43 5.62
C THR A 143 -47.03 15.98 6.75
N LEU A 144 -46.11 15.18 7.30
CA LEU A 144 -45.21 15.63 8.36
C LEU A 144 -44.29 16.77 7.90
N ARG A 145 -43.81 16.74 6.65
CA ARG A 145 -42.99 17.83 6.09
C ARG A 145 -43.78 19.12 5.90
N ALA A 146 -45.04 19.04 5.50
CA ALA A 146 -45.93 20.19 5.44
C ALA A 146 -46.14 20.80 6.83
N ALA A 147 -46.45 19.96 7.83
CA ALA A 147 -46.61 20.39 9.22
C ALA A 147 -45.31 21.01 9.77
N HIS A 148 -44.16 20.41 9.49
CA HIS A 148 -42.85 20.90 9.91
C HIS A 148 -42.54 22.32 9.42
N LYS A 149 -42.99 22.70 8.21
CA LYS A 149 -42.81 24.06 7.65
C LYS A 149 -43.54 25.12 8.50
N LYS A 150 -44.69 24.74 9.08
CA LYS A 150 -45.56 25.61 9.88
C LYS A 150 -45.21 25.58 11.38
N ALA A 151 -44.72 24.46 11.89
CA ALA A 151 -44.41 24.24 13.30
C ALA A 151 -43.29 25.14 13.84
N ARG A 152 -43.34 25.42 15.14
CA ARG A 152 -42.34 26.22 15.88
C ARG A 152 -42.04 25.59 17.25
N GLY A 153 -40.89 25.95 17.84
CA GLY A 153 -40.54 25.52 19.19
C GLY A 153 -40.49 23.99 19.36
N GLU A 154 -41.13 23.49 20.42
CA GLU A 154 -41.09 22.07 20.81
C GLU A 154 -41.87 21.16 19.84
N GLU A 155 -42.97 21.65 19.27
CA GLU A 155 -43.75 20.95 18.23
C GLU A 155 -42.85 20.60 17.02
N LYS A 156 -42.01 21.54 16.60
CA LYS A 156 -41.09 21.34 15.48
C LYS A 156 -40.08 20.23 15.77
N LYS A 157 -39.51 20.19 16.98
CA LYS A 157 -38.57 19.13 17.40
C LYS A 157 -39.24 17.76 17.44
N GLN A 158 -40.50 17.71 17.88
CA GLN A 158 -41.28 16.49 17.91
C GLN A 158 -41.52 15.95 16.49
N ILE A 159 -41.93 16.84 15.56
CA ILE A 159 -42.07 16.48 14.14
C ILE A 159 -40.73 16.05 13.53
N ASP A 160 -39.62 16.71 13.84
CA ASP A 160 -38.28 16.31 13.39
C ASP A 160 -37.92 14.89 13.83
N LYS A 161 -38.24 14.55 15.09
CA LYS A 161 -38.04 13.20 15.64
C LYS A 161 -38.90 12.17 14.92
N GLU A 162 -40.15 12.49 14.63
CA GLU A 162 -41.07 11.64 13.86
C GLU A 162 -40.61 11.44 12.41
N ILE A 163 -40.20 12.51 11.72
CA ILE A 163 -39.62 12.43 10.36
C ILE A 163 -38.37 11.54 10.36
N LYS A 164 -37.50 11.69 11.36
CA LYS A 164 -36.29 10.88 11.48
C LYS A 164 -36.60 9.40 11.68
N ALA A 165 -37.58 9.09 12.54
CA ALA A 165 -38.03 7.71 12.75
C ALA A 165 -38.63 7.13 11.46
N LEU A 166 -39.56 7.85 10.84
CA LEU A 166 -40.23 7.42 9.62
C LEU A 166 -39.26 7.19 8.45
N LYS A 167 -38.24 8.05 8.29
CA LYS A 167 -37.21 7.86 7.26
C LYS A 167 -36.42 6.56 7.41
N ALA A 168 -36.30 6.02 8.62
CA ALA A 168 -35.66 4.73 8.83
C ALA A 168 -36.51 3.56 8.29
N ASP A 169 -37.84 3.73 8.26
CA ASP A 169 -38.79 2.70 7.83
C ASP A 169 -39.14 2.78 6.33
N ILE A 170 -38.97 3.95 5.69
CA ILE A 170 -39.28 4.15 4.26
C ILE A 170 -38.49 3.21 3.36
N LEU A 171 -37.16 3.13 3.50
CA LEU A 171 -36.35 2.31 2.59
C LEU A 171 -36.66 0.81 2.71
N PRO A 172 -36.76 0.21 3.92
CA PRO A 172 -37.24 -1.15 4.07
C PRO A 172 -38.67 -1.36 3.54
N GLY A 173 -39.57 -0.40 3.79
CA GLY A 173 -40.96 -0.45 3.34
C GLY A 173 -41.10 -0.43 1.82
N LEU A 174 -40.38 0.47 1.15
CA LEU A 174 -40.32 0.55 -0.31
C LEU A 174 -39.79 -0.76 -0.89
N ARG A 175 -38.67 -1.28 -0.37
CA ARG A 175 -38.12 -2.56 -0.84
C ARG A 175 -39.11 -3.74 -0.74
N ALA A 176 -40.06 -3.70 0.20
CA ALA A 176 -41.07 -4.74 0.36
C ALA A 176 -42.34 -4.50 -0.49
N ALA A 177 -42.59 -3.28 -0.93
CA ALA A 177 -43.85 -2.85 -1.55
C ALA A 177 -43.74 -2.54 -3.05
N THR A 178 -42.53 -2.44 -3.61
CA THR A 178 -42.31 -2.12 -5.03
C THR A 178 -42.13 -3.36 -5.90
N ASP A 179 -42.11 -3.16 -7.22
CA ASP A 179 -41.65 -4.19 -8.17
C ASP A 179 -40.12 -4.41 -8.09
N ASP A 180 -39.66 -5.55 -8.61
CA ASP A 180 -38.25 -5.93 -8.63
C ASP A 180 -37.38 -4.91 -9.39
N ALA A 181 -37.94 -4.27 -10.43
CA ALA A 181 -37.25 -3.27 -11.25
C ALA A 181 -36.88 -2.03 -10.43
N HIS A 182 -37.77 -1.56 -9.54
CA HIS A 182 -37.45 -0.45 -8.65
C HIS A 182 -36.57 -0.86 -7.47
N VAL A 183 -36.73 -2.10 -6.96
CA VAL A 183 -35.84 -2.64 -5.93
C VAL A 183 -34.38 -2.58 -6.36
N SER A 184 -34.07 -2.85 -7.64
CA SER A 184 -32.72 -2.72 -8.19
C SER A 184 -32.12 -1.32 -7.98
N TYR A 185 -32.91 -0.25 -8.16
CA TYR A 185 -32.44 1.12 -7.91
C TYR A 185 -32.27 1.41 -6.42
N VAL A 186 -33.19 0.92 -5.57
CA VAL A 186 -33.07 1.04 -4.12
C VAL A 186 -31.79 0.36 -3.62
N ASP A 187 -31.52 -0.87 -4.06
CA ASP A 187 -30.34 -1.64 -3.66
C ASP A 187 -29.05 -1.00 -4.20
N SER A 188 -29.08 -0.39 -5.39
CA SER A 188 -27.92 0.37 -5.92
C SER A 188 -27.67 1.68 -5.18
N THR A 189 -28.65 2.19 -4.42
CA THR A 189 -28.54 3.43 -3.65
C THR A 189 -28.25 3.17 -2.17
N TYR A 190 -28.82 2.10 -1.60
CA TYR A 190 -28.74 1.79 -0.19
C TYR A 190 -28.52 0.30 0.05
N ALA A 191 -27.58 -0.01 0.94
CA ALA A 191 -27.45 -1.34 1.52
C ALA A 191 -28.15 -1.32 2.90
N ILE A 192 -29.27 -2.04 3.02
CA ILE A 192 -30.17 -1.98 4.18
C ILE A 192 -29.80 -3.08 5.20
N GLY A 193 -28.92 -2.76 6.15
CA GLY A 193 -28.58 -3.63 7.29
C GLY A 193 -29.32 -3.25 8.57
N ARG A 194 -28.64 -3.26 9.73
CA ARG A 194 -29.16 -2.63 10.97
C ARG A 194 -29.35 -1.12 10.80
N GLU A 195 -28.46 -0.51 10.02
CA GLU A 195 -28.55 0.86 9.55
C GLU A 195 -28.44 0.84 8.02
N ALA A 196 -29.07 1.80 7.35
CA ALA A 196 -28.95 1.97 5.91
C ALA A 196 -27.64 2.67 5.57
N ILE A 197 -26.78 2.02 4.79
CA ILE A 197 -25.53 2.60 4.28
C ILE A 197 -25.77 3.08 2.86
N VAL A 198 -25.37 4.31 2.56
CA VAL A 198 -25.53 4.92 1.24
C VAL A 198 -24.42 4.48 0.31
N ALA A 199 -24.76 4.19 -0.95
CA ALA A 199 -23.82 3.89 -2.01
C ALA A 199 -22.83 5.04 -2.18
N PRO A 200 -21.51 4.80 -2.15
CA PRO A 200 -20.54 5.87 -2.36
C PRO A 200 -20.75 6.57 -3.72
N VAL A 201 -21.05 5.79 -4.76
CA VAL A 201 -21.31 6.22 -6.14
C VAL A 201 -22.59 7.06 -6.28
N LEU A 202 -23.52 7.02 -5.33
CA LEU A 202 -24.73 7.87 -5.36
C LEU A 202 -24.71 8.93 -4.25
N ILE A 203 -23.54 9.20 -3.68
CA ILE A 203 -23.22 10.22 -2.68
C ILE A 203 -24.21 10.21 -1.51
N SER A 204 -25.31 10.94 -1.60
CA SER A 204 -26.26 11.19 -0.51
C SER A 204 -27.64 10.61 -0.79
N GLY A 205 -27.70 9.38 -1.33
CA GLY A 205 -28.95 8.66 -1.52
C GLY A 205 -29.66 9.00 -2.82
N GLY A 206 -28.88 9.13 -3.90
CA GLY A 206 -29.41 9.51 -5.21
C GLY A 206 -29.41 11.02 -5.46
N VAL A 207 -28.64 11.80 -4.69
CA VAL A 207 -28.55 13.26 -4.82
C VAL A 207 -27.11 13.71 -4.86
N ASP A 208 -26.81 14.62 -5.79
CA ASP A 208 -25.57 15.41 -5.85
C ASP A 208 -25.86 16.89 -5.53
N GLY A 209 -25.52 17.31 -4.31
CA GLY A 209 -25.88 18.62 -3.78
C GLY A 209 -27.39 18.82 -3.71
N SER A 210 -27.95 19.59 -4.65
CA SER A 210 -29.41 19.83 -4.76
C SER A 210 -30.07 19.17 -5.97
N ARG A 211 -29.28 18.42 -6.76
CA ARG A 211 -29.69 17.75 -7.99
C ARG A 211 -29.98 16.28 -7.69
N ASP A 212 -31.19 15.85 -8.00
CA ASP A 212 -31.62 14.47 -7.81
C ASP A 212 -31.36 13.67 -9.09
N PHE A 213 -30.73 12.50 -8.97
CA PHE A 213 -30.39 11.68 -10.14
C PHE A 213 -31.64 11.13 -10.85
N GLY A 214 -32.72 10.81 -10.14
CA GLY A 214 -33.98 10.37 -10.75
C GLY A 214 -34.67 11.51 -11.49
N VAL A 215 -34.65 12.72 -10.95
CA VAL A 215 -35.17 13.91 -11.66
C VAL A 215 -34.35 14.21 -12.91
N ASN A 216 -33.03 14.14 -12.83
CA ASN A 216 -32.15 14.36 -13.98
C ASN A 216 -32.35 13.27 -15.05
N PHE A 217 -32.55 12.02 -14.63
CA PHE A 217 -32.88 10.90 -15.52
C PHE A 217 -34.21 11.14 -16.25
N ALA A 218 -35.27 11.48 -15.52
CA ALA A 218 -36.57 11.79 -16.09
C ALA A 218 -36.52 12.99 -17.07
N ALA A 219 -35.75 14.03 -16.74
CA ALA A 219 -35.54 15.19 -17.62
C ALA A 219 -34.81 14.82 -18.92
N ALA A 220 -33.78 13.96 -18.83
CA ALA A 220 -33.08 13.44 -20.00
C ALA A 220 -34.01 12.59 -20.86
N LEU A 221 -34.83 11.72 -20.26
CA LEU A 221 -35.83 10.95 -20.98
C LEU A 221 -36.85 11.84 -21.70
N SER A 222 -37.34 12.92 -21.07
CA SER A 222 -38.27 13.85 -21.73
C SER A 222 -37.63 14.66 -22.87
N THR A 223 -36.30 14.73 -22.91
CA THR A 223 -35.54 15.37 -24.00
C THR A 223 -35.33 14.39 -25.15
N LEU A 224 -35.04 13.12 -24.84
CA LEU A 224 -34.79 12.07 -25.82
C LEU A 224 -36.08 11.49 -26.43
N PHE A 225 -37.20 11.55 -25.70
CA PHE A 225 -38.45 10.92 -26.10
C PHE A 225 -39.63 11.85 -25.84
N SER A 226 -40.58 11.86 -26.76
CA SER A 226 -41.90 12.45 -26.51
C SER A 226 -42.57 11.67 -25.39
N VAL A 227 -42.93 12.37 -24.30
CA VAL A 227 -43.60 11.74 -23.14
C VAL A 227 -44.98 11.18 -23.53
N ASP A 228 -45.70 11.85 -24.43
CA ASP A 228 -47.04 11.44 -24.84
C ASP A 228 -47.02 10.21 -25.75
N THR A 229 -46.13 10.20 -26.75
CA THR A 229 -46.12 9.16 -27.81
C THR A 229 -45.08 8.07 -27.58
N GLY A 230 -44.04 8.33 -26.77
CA GLY A 230 -42.90 7.43 -26.56
C GLY A 230 -41.93 7.34 -27.74
N LEU A 231 -42.15 8.11 -28.80
CA LEU A 231 -41.27 8.17 -29.98
C LEU A 231 -40.00 8.97 -29.67
N ALA A 232 -38.87 8.52 -30.23
CA ALA A 232 -37.60 9.25 -30.14
C ALA A 232 -37.72 10.63 -30.80
N THR A 233 -37.11 11.63 -30.17
CA THR A 233 -36.95 12.95 -30.76
C THR A 233 -35.83 12.93 -31.82
N GLU A 234 -35.77 13.97 -32.66
CA GLU A 234 -34.66 14.13 -33.60
C GLU A 234 -33.32 14.21 -32.86
N GLN A 235 -33.30 14.92 -31.73
CA GLN A 235 -32.14 15.04 -30.84
C GLN A 235 -31.64 13.68 -30.37
N ALA A 236 -32.54 12.75 -30.01
CA ALA A 236 -32.14 11.41 -29.59
C ALA A 236 -31.40 10.64 -30.68
N GLY A 237 -31.81 10.80 -31.94
CA GLY A 237 -31.11 10.21 -33.09
C GLY A 237 -29.71 10.82 -33.30
N GLN A 238 -29.60 12.14 -33.19
CA GLN A 238 -28.34 12.87 -33.36
C GLN A 238 -27.32 12.57 -32.25
N ASP A 239 -27.79 12.42 -31.01
CA ASP A 239 -26.94 12.25 -29.83
C ASP A 239 -26.50 10.80 -29.57
N LEU A 240 -27.21 9.81 -30.13
CA LEU A 240 -26.96 8.39 -29.83
C LEU A 240 -25.61 7.91 -30.36
N SER A 241 -25.27 8.22 -31.61
CA SER A 241 -24.02 7.75 -32.22
C SER A 241 -22.78 8.33 -31.53
N PRO A 242 -22.73 9.65 -31.20
CA PRO A 242 -21.67 10.20 -30.36
C PRO A 242 -21.56 9.51 -28.99
N ALA A 243 -22.69 9.17 -28.34
CA ALA A 243 -22.68 8.51 -27.04
C ALA A 243 -22.13 7.07 -27.11
N LEU A 244 -22.52 6.27 -28.10
CA LEU A 244 -22.11 4.87 -28.19
C LEU A 244 -20.73 4.70 -28.83
N PHE A 245 -20.51 5.33 -29.99
CA PHE A 245 -19.36 5.06 -30.85
C PHE A 245 -18.25 6.11 -30.77
N ALA A 246 -18.50 7.23 -30.06
CA ALA A 246 -17.65 8.43 -30.10
C ALA A 246 -17.52 9.03 -31.50
N ASP A 247 -18.58 8.91 -32.31
CA ASP A 247 -18.65 9.58 -33.59
C ASP A 247 -18.69 11.11 -33.40
N PRO A 248 -18.09 11.90 -34.32
CA PRO A 248 -18.18 13.34 -34.27
C PRO A 248 -19.64 13.82 -34.31
N GLY A 249 -20.04 14.65 -33.36
CA GLY A 249 -21.38 15.23 -33.27
C GLY A 249 -21.37 16.60 -32.64
N ARG A 250 -22.39 17.41 -32.92
CA ARG A 250 -22.59 18.72 -32.29
C ARG A 250 -23.60 18.58 -31.17
N LEU A 251 -23.13 18.64 -29.93
CA LEU A 251 -24.00 18.67 -28.75
C LEU A 251 -24.52 20.10 -28.56
N GLU A 252 -25.84 20.26 -28.65
CA GLU A 252 -26.51 21.55 -28.50
C GLU A 252 -26.68 21.93 -27.03
N ASP A 253 -26.96 20.94 -26.19
CA ASP A 253 -27.24 21.13 -24.78
C ASP A 253 -25.97 21.25 -23.93
N ARG A 254 -26.10 22.07 -22.89
CA ARG A 254 -25.06 22.37 -21.91
C ARG A 254 -25.53 21.93 -20.54
N GLY A 255 -24.65 21.29 -19.77
CA GLY A 255 -25.04 20.80 -18.46
C GLY A 255 -23.94 20.06 -17.74
N THR A 256 -24.33 19.20 -16.81
CA THR A 256 -23.43 18.52 -15.90
C THR A 256 -23.82 17.06 -15.74
N MET A 257 -22.84 16.19 -15.91
CA MET A 257 -22.96 14.76 -15.62
C MET A 257 -22.85 14.44 -14.11
N GLY A 258 -22.92 15.47 -13.25
CA GLY A 258 -22.60 15.36 -11.84
C GLY A 258 -21.16 14.87 -11.64
N HIS A 259 -20.95 14.11 -10.58
CA HIS A 259 -19.62 13.61 -10.20
C HIS A 259 -19.08 12.46 -11.09
N PHE A 260 -19.85 11.95 -12.05
CA PHE A 260 -19.43 10.84 -12.92
C PHE A 260 -18.49 11.26 -14.06
N GLY A 261 -18.51 12.53 -14.45
CA GLY A 261 -17.74 13.08 -15.57
C GLY A 261 -16.60 14.02 -15.15
N PRO A 262 -15.57 14.20 -16.00
CA PRO A 262 -14.42 15.04 -15.70
C PRO A 262 -14.76 16.54 -15.80
N GLY A 263 -14.12 17.37 -14.96
CA GLY A 263 -14.16 18.83 -15.09
C GLY A 263 -15.49 19.52 -14.74
N GLN A 264 -16.33 18.90 -13.92
CA GLN A 264 -17.75 19.30 -13.74
C GLN A 264 -18.07 20.16 -12.51
N GLY A 265 -17.10 20.90 -11.96
CA GLY A 265 -17.50 21.92 -10.99
C GLY A 265 -18.10 23.13 -11.72
N GLY A 266 -18.94 23.92 -11.06
CA GLY A 266 -19.40 25.20 -11.62
C GLY A 266 -18.24 26.19 -11.87
N PRO A 267 -18.51 27.50 -12.05
CA PRO A 267 -17.51 28.53 -12.35
C PRO A 267 -16.25 28.55 -11.45
N ASN A 268 -16.27 27.85 -10.32
CA ASN A 268 -15.19 27.76 -9.33
C ASN A 268 -14.47 26.38 -9.31
N ALA A 269 -14.66 25.51 -10.30
CA ALA A 269 -14.05 24.17 -10.34
C ALA A 269 -12.56 24.17 -10.66
N THR A 270 -12.12 25.16 -11.42
CA THR A 270 -10.75 25.26 -11.87
C THR A 270 -10.02 26.26 -10.98
N THR A 271 -8.89 25.84 -10.41
CA THR A 271 -7.98 26.71 -9.66
C THR A 271 -7.35 27.81 -10.53
N GLN A 272 -7.58 27.78 -11.85
CA GLN A 272 -7.07 28.74 -12.83
C GLN A 272 -8.12 29.75 -13.34
N GLY A 273 -9.36 29.75 -12.82
CA GLY A 273 -10.36 30.76 -13.20
C GLY A 273 -10.96 30.61 -14.61
N TRP A 274 -10.84 29.42 -15.21
CA TRP A 274 -11.50 29.08 -16.47
C TRP A 274 -12.91 28.61 -16.18
N SER A 275 -13.91 29.36 -16.65
CA SER A 275 -15.32 28.97 -16.66
C SER A 275 -15.72 28.53 -18.07
N GLY A 276 -16.40 27.40 -18.18
CA GLY A 276 -16.95 26.89 -19.43
C GLY A 276 -18.14 26.00 -19.12
N GLU A 277 -19.18 26.09 -19.93
CA GLU A 277 -20.30 25.16 -19.86
C GLU A 277 -19.92 23.87 -20.60
N ASN A 278 -20.00 22.73 -19.93
CA ASN A 278 -19.65 21.46 -20.55
C ASN A 278 -20.79 21.01 -21.48
N PRO A 279 -20.48 20.53 -22.70
CA PRO A 279 -21.48 19.91 -23.55
C PRO A 279 -22.05 18.68 -22.82
N LEU A 280 -23.37 18.53 -22.87
CA LEU A 280 -24.10 17.44 -22.23
C LEU A 280 -24.74 16.58 -23.31
N ASN A 281 -24.44 15.29 -23.31
CA ASN A 281 -25.20 14.31 -24.08
C ASN A 281 -26.17 13.59 -23.15
N HIS A 282 -27.47 13.65 -23.44
CA HIS A 282 -28.51 13.05 -22.62
C HIS A 282 -28.42 11.52 -22.57
N TRP A 283 -27.96 10.88 -23.65
CA TRP A 283 -27.71 9.44 -23.66
C TRP A 283 -26.60 9.04 -22.70
N ASP A 284 -25.56 9.86 -22.52
CA ASP A 284 -24.51 9.56 -21.55
C ASP A 284 -25.07 9.46 -20.14
N LEU A 285 -25.98 10.36 -19.77
CA LEU A 285 -26.62 10.37 -18.45
C LEU A 285 -27.55 9.18 -18.27
N VAL A 286 -28.42 8.93 -19.25
CA VAL A 286 -29.36 7.80 -19.22
C VAL A 286 -28.60 6.48 -19.12
N LEU A 287 -27.65 6.23 -20.02
CA LEU A 287 -26.89 4.98 -20.05
C LEU A 287 -26.00 4.80 -18.80
N ALA A 288 -25.43 5.87 -18.25
CA ALA A 288 -24.65 5.77 -17.01
C ALA A 288 -25.54 5.45 -15.80
N LEU A 289 -26.68 6.14 -15.64
CA LEU A 289 -27.61 5.88 -14.52
C LEU A 289 -28.25 4.50 -14.63
N GLU A 290 -28.55 4.06 -15.86
CA GLU A 290 -28.91 2.68 -16.12
C GLU A 290 -27.77 1.77 -15.65
N GLY A 291 -26.53 2.00 -16.07
CA GLY A 291 -25.37 1.19 -15.67
C GLY A 291 -25.13 1.06 -14.17
N ILE A 292 -25.49 2.07 -13.37
CA ILE A 292 -25.39 2.02 -11.90
C ILE A 292 -26.19 0.87 -11.29
N LEU A 293 -27.27 0.44 -11.95
CA LEU A 293 -28.11 -0.69 -11.49
C LEU A 293 -27.37 -2.03 -11.42
N THR A 294 -26.18 -2.12 -12.02
CA THR A 294 -25.29 -3.28 -11.91
C THR A 294 -24.45 -3.29 -10.62
N LEU A 295 -24.54 -2.26 -9.78
CA LEU A 295 -23.76 -2.08 -8.55
C LEU A 295 -24.63 -2.17 -7.28
N PRO A 296 -25.36 -3.27 -7.03
CA PRO A 296 -26.25 -3.38 -5.87
C PRO A 296 -25.47 -3.46 -4.56
N GLY A 297 -25.94 -2.75 -3.54
CA GLY A 297 -25.47 -2.86 -2.18
C GLY A 297 -25.89 -4.20 -1.54
N ALA A 298 -24.97 -4.84 -0.83
CA ALA A 298 -25.20 -6.14 -0.20
C ALA A 298 -24.98 -6.10 1.32
N VAL A 299 -25.73 -6.91 2.06
CA VAL A 299 -25.55 -7.12 3.51
C VAL A 299 -24.97 -8.50 3.75
N THR A 300 -23.75 -8.58 4.29
CA THR A 300 -23.19 -9.87 4.71
C THR A 300 -23.50 -10.19 6.16
N ARG A 301 -24.02 -11.40 6.41
CA ARG A 301 -24.02 -12.01 7.74
C ARG A 301 -22.78 -12.88 7.90
N ARG A 302 -22.06 -12.73 9.00
CA ARG A 302 -20.99 -13.66 9.38
C ARG A 302 -21.60 -14.82 10.18
N LEU A 303 -21.40 -16.06 9.75
CA LEU A 303 -21.61 -17.23 10.60
C LEU A 303 -20.39 -17.37 11.53
N GLY A 304 -20.60 -17.34 12.85
CA GLY A 304 -19.61 -17.83 13.83
C GLY A 304 -18.88 -16.82 14.72
N ILE A 305 -19.02 -15.51 14.53
CA ILE A 305 -18.55 -14.48 15.48
C ILE A 305 -19.62 -13.39 15.52
N ALA A 306 -20.02 -12.93 16.70
CA ALA A 306 -20.97 -11.83 16.91
C ALA A 306 -20.44 -10.46 16.44
N THR A 307 -19.77 -10.41 15.28
CA THR A 307 -19.46 -9.18 14.55
C THR A 307 -20.62 -8.90 13.60
N GLN A 308 -21.30 -7.80 13.92
CA GLN A 308 -22.45 -7.17 13.30
C GLN A 308 -22.41 -7.23 11.76
N GLY A 309 -23.56 -7.51 11.12
CA GLY A 309 -23.66 -7.52 9.65
C GLY A 309 -23.39 -6.13 9.08
N ALA A 310 -22.25 -5.96 8.43
CA ALA A 310 -21.88 -4.72 7.74
C ALA A 310 -22.45 -4.73 6.32
N ALA A 311 -23.16 -3.67 5.96
CA ALA A 311 -23.59 -3.41 4.59
C ALA A 311 -22.38 -2.89 3.78
N SER A 312 -22.26 -3.28 2.52
CA SER A 312 -21.13 -2.90 1.66
C SER A 312 -21.55 -2.78 0.21
N PHE A 313 -20.86 -1.92 -0.53
CA PHE A 313 -21.04 -1.77 -1.97
C PHE A 313 -19.90 -2.46 -2.74
N PRO A 314 -20.16 -2.93 -3.97
CA PRO A 314 -19.17 -3.65 -4.75
C PRO A 314 -17.90 -2.83 -4.94
N PHE A 315 -16.77 -3.44 -4.61
CA PHE A 315 -15.42 -2.88 -4.76
C PHE A 315 -15.23 -1.46 -4.24
N SER A 316 -15.94 -1.13 -3.16
CA SER A 316 -15.86 0.16 -2.47
C SER A 316 -15.07 0.02 -1.17
N PHE A 317 -14.05 0.85 -0.99
CA PHE A 317 -13.12 0.77 0.13
C PHE A 317 -12.96 2.13 0.83
N GLU A 318 -12.51 2.09 2.07
CA GLU A 318 -12.06 3.30 2.77
C GLU A 318 -10.88 3.92 2.00
N PRO A 319 -10.93 5.23 1.75
CA PRO A 319 -9.90 5.87 0.95
C PRO A 319 -8.59 5.95 1.71
N LEU A 320 -7.51 5.57 1.02
CA LEU A 320 -6.16 5.88 1.45
C LEU A 320 -5.60 6.96 0.52
N LEU A 321 -4.95 7.96 1.09
CA LEU A 321 -4.23 8.98 0.29
C LEU A 321 -2.98 8.37 -0.40
N SER A 322 -2.59 7.17 0.00
CA SER A 322 -1.41 6.48 -0.50
C SER A 322 -1.60 5.87 -1.89
N GLY A 323 -0.55 5.91 -2.70
CA GLY A 323 -0.61 5.46 -4.08
C GLY A 323 -1.48 6.35 -4.99
N SER A 324 -1.78 7.57 -4.55
CA SER A 324 -2.45 8.62 -5.33
C SER A 324 -1.54 9.83 -5.43
N GLY A 325 -0.95 10.07 -6.61
CA GLY A 325 -0.23 11.30 -6.92
C GLY A 325 -1.15 12.52 -7.10
N ALA A 326 -2.46 12.29 -7.20
CA ALA A 326 -3.47 13.30 -7.49
C ALA A 326 -4.08 13.94 -6.22
N LEU A 327 -3.79 13.42 -5.02
CA LEU A 327 -4.41 13.88 -3.77
C LEU A 327 -3.39 14.46 -2.80
N SER A 328 -3.65 15.70 -2.36
CA SER A 328 -2.84 16.36 -1.34
C SER A 328 -3.28 15.93 0.06
N ALA A 329 -2.33 15.60 0.94
CA ALA A 329 -2.63 15.38 2.36
C ALA A 329 -2.93 16.67 3.14
N GLN A 330 -2.75 17.83 2.52
CA GLN A 330 -3.16 19.12 3.08
C GLN A 330 -4.61 19.46 2.72
N ASP A 331 -5.24 18.67 1.86
CA ASP A 331 -6.65 18.87 1.54
C ASP A 331 -7.49 18.57 2.79
N LYS A 332 -8.30 19.54 3.19
CA LYS A 332 -9.14 19.45 4.39
C LYS A 332 -10.28 18.46 4.19
N ASN A 333 -10.67 18.23 2.92
CA ASN A 333 -11.76 17.33 2.58
C ASN A 333 -11.20 15.95 2.29
N ARG A 334 -11.42 15.03 3.22
CA ARG A 334 -11.08 13.63 2.99
C ARG A 334 -11.98 13.06 1.88
N PRO A 335 -11.43 12.24 0.99
CA PRO A 335 -12.27 11.52 0.04
C PRO A 335 -13.33 10.70 0.77
N ARG A 336 -14.48 10.51 0.11
CA ARG A 336 -15.60 9.76 0.68
C ARG A 336 -15.38 8.25 0.62
N ALA A 337 -14.85 7.78 -0.50
CA ALA A 337 -14.56 6.38 -0.76
C ALA A 337 -13.55 6.25 -1.90
N GLU A 338 -12.95 5.07 -1.99
CA GLU A 338 -12.17 4.64 -3.15
C GLU A 338 -12.91 3.48 -3.83
N LEU A 339 -13.09 3.55 -5.16
CA LEU A 339 -13.72 2.52 -5.97
C LEU A 339 -12.67 1.80 -6.80
N TRP A 340 -12.78 0.48 -6.91
CA TRP A 340 -11.92 -0.35 -7.73
C TRP A 340 -12.76 -1.13 -8.73
N LEU A 341 -12.98 -0.57 -9.92
CA LEU A 341 -13.88 -1.18 -10.89
C LEU A 341 -13.14 -2.18 -11.79
N PRO A 342 -13.62 -3.44 -11.89
CA PRO A 342 -12.89 -4.49 -12.62
C PRO A 342 -12.86 -4.25 -14.12
N VAL A 343 -11.71 -4.48 -14.75
CA VAL A 343 -11.51 -4.42 -16.20
C VAL A 343 -11.11 -5.82 -16.65
N TRP A 344 -11.95 -6.46 -17.45
CA TRP A 344 -11.74 -7.80 -17.98
C TRP A 344 -11.55 -7.79 -19.50
N GLY A 345 -10.71 -8.69 -20.02
CA GLY A 345 -10.39 -8.75 -21.44
C GLY A 345 -11.13 -9.84 -22.23
N LYS A 346 -11.85 -10.74 -21.55
CA LYS A 346 -12.60 -11.85 -22.19
C LYS A 346 -14.09 -11.53 -22.28
N PRO A 347 -14.79 -11.83 -23.39
CA PRO A 347 -16.23 -11.61 -23.51
C PRO A 347 -17.02 -12.24 -22.36
N ALA A 348 -17.81 -11.43 -21.64
CA ALA A 348 -18.60 -11.83 -20.48
C ALA A 348 -20.08 -11.48 -20.68
N LEU A 349 -20.97 -12.39 -20.28
CA LEU A 349 -22.43 -12.17 -20.27
C LEU A 349 -22.82 -11.20 -19.15
N GLN A 350 -23.98 -10.56 -19.30
CA GLN A 350 -24.56 -9.71 -18.26
C GLN A 350 -24.71 -10.44 -16.92
N SER A 351 -25.15 -11.71 -16.93
CA SER A 351 -25.30 -12.53 -15.71
C SER A 351 -23.96 -12.86 -15.04
N GLU A 352 -22.88 -13.03 -15.80
CA GLU A 352 -21.53 -13.23 -15.25
C GLU A 352 -21.02 -11.96 -14.55
N ILE A 353 -21.30 -10.79 -15.13
CA ILE A 353 -20.96 -9.48 -14.57
C ILE A 353 -21.74 -9.23 -13.27
N GLU A 354 -23.03 -9.57 -13.24
CA GLU A 354 -23.86 -9.48 -12.03
C GLU A 354 -23.33 -10.36 -10.90
N VAL A 355 -22.83 -11.57 -11.20
CA VAL A 355 -22.18 -12.42 -10.19
C VAL A 355 -20.91 -11.76 -9.63
N VAL A 356 -20.08 -11.16 -10.48
CA VAL A 356 -18.86 -10.46 -10.04
C VAL A 356 -19.18 -9.28 -9.14
N PHE A 357 -20.17 -8.45 -9.50
CA PHE A 357 -20.55 -7.29 -8.70
C PHE A 357 -21.36 -7.64 -7.45
N SER A 358 -22.23 -8.65 -7.49
CA SER A 358 -22.96 -9.11 -6.30
C SER A 358 -22.03 -9.71 -5.25
N GLU A 359 -20.94 -10.36 -5.67
CA GLU A 359 -19.88 -10.73 -4.73
C GLU A 359 -19.10 -9.50 -4.27
N GLY A 360 -18.66 -8.66 -5.21
CA GLY A 360 -18.24 -7.27 -4.99
C GLY A 360 -17.15 -7.05 -3.94
N ARG A 361 -16.38 -8.07 -3.59
CA ARG A 361 -15.46 -8.05 -2.43
C ARG A 361 -14.08 -8.54 -2.83
N LEU A 362 -13.09 -7.94 -2.19
CA LEU A 362 -11.71 -8.43 -2.18
C LEU A 362 -11.38 -8.93 -0.78
N THR A 363 -10.62 -10.01 -0.67
CA THR A 363 -10.25 -10.60 0.61
C THR A 363 -8.74 -10.78 0.73
N LEU A 364 -8.22 -10.53 1.93
CA LEU A 364 -6.88 -10.85 2.39
C LEU A 364 -6.94 -12.11 3.25
N GLY A 365 -6.77 -13.27 2.61
CA GLY A 365 -7.02 -14.56 3.26
C GLY A 365 -8.48 -14.68 3.68
N GLN A 366 -8.73 -14.70 4.99
CA GLN A 366 -10.08 -14.80 5.56
C GLN A 366 -10.70 -13.44 5.95
N LYS A 367 -9.98 -12.33 5.75
CA LYS A 367 -10.43 -10.99 6.11
C LYS A 367 -10.89 -10.22 4.87
N PRO A 368 -12.02 -9.52 4.90
CA PRO A 368 -12.37 -8.59 3.82
C PRO A 368 -11.36 -7.44 3.77
N ALA A 369 -11.07 -6.96 2.56
CA ALA A 369 -10.31 -5.74 2.37
C ALA A 369 -11.16 -4.54 2.80
N HIS A 370 -10.56 -3.65 3.61
CA HIS A 370 -11.24 -2.46 4.12
C HIS A 370 -10.73 -1.18 3.48
N THR A 371 -9.44 -1.13 3.15
CA THR A 371 -8.77 0.04 2.59
C THR A 371 -8.26 -0.19 1.18
N GLY A 372 -7.95 0.89 0.45
CA GLY A 372 -7.28 0.79 -0.85
C GLY A 372 -5.95 0.01 -0.83
N LEU A 373 -5.19 0.04 0.29
CA LEU A 373 -3.99 -0.80 0.44
C LEU A 373 -4.35 -2.28 0.61
N ASP A 374 -5.43 -2.59 1.33
CA ASP A 374 -5.88 -3.97 1.48
C ASP A 374 -6.39 -4.52 0.14
N ALA A 375 -7.10 -3.70 -0.65
CA ALA A 375 -7.51 -4.01 -2.00
C ALA A 375 -6.30 -4.30 -2.90
N ALA A 376 -5.27 -3.44 -2.88
CA ALA A 376 -4.04 -3.64 -3.64
C ALA A 376 -3.32 -4.94 -3.26
N ARG A 377 -3.21 -5.23 -1.96
CA ARG A 377 -2.66 -6.49 -1.44
C ARG A 377 -3.47 -7.70 -1.90
N ALA A 378 -4.80 -7.60 -1.87
CA ALA A 378 -5.69 -8.70 -2.27
C ALA A 378 -5.57 -8.98 -3.75
N VAL A 379 -5.61 -7.94 -4.60
CA VAL A 379 -5.40 -8.07 -6.05
C VAL A 379 -4.04 -8.68 -6.37
N ALA A 380 -2.98 -8.22 -5.69
CA ALA A 380 -1.63 -8.75 -5.89
C ALA A 380 -1.48 -10.23 -5.46
N ALA A 381 -2.23 -10.67 -4.44
CA ALA A 381 -2.18 -12.04 -3.90
C ALA A 381 -3.13 -13.02 -4.60
N LEU A 382 -4.23 -12.55 -5.21
CA LEU A 382 -5.31 -13.37 -5.76
C LEU A 382 -5.12 -13.79 -7.22
N GLY A 383 -3.91 -13.61 -7.77
CA GLY A 383 -3.50 -13.87 -9.17
C GLY A 383 -4.53 -14.62 -10.01
N VAL A 384 -5.15 -13.90 -10.95
CA VAL A 384 -6.12 -14.39 -11.95
C VAL A 384 -7.27 -15.26 -11.42
N SER A 385 -7.75 -15.02 -10.20
CA SER A 385 -9.11 -15.45 -9.88
C SER A 385 -10.09 -14.53 -10.63
N ARG A 386 -10.89 -15.12 -11.55
CA ARG A 386 -12.05 -14.54 -12.28
C ARG A 386 -11.83 -13.77 -13.59
N GLY A 387 -10.74 -13.98 -14.32
CA GLY A 387 -10.61 -13.40 -15.68
C GLY A 387 -10.57 -11.86 -15.74
N ILE A 388 -10.49 -11.21 -14.57
CA ILE A 388 -10.26 -9.77 -14.41
C ILE A 388 -8.77 -9.51 -14.70
N ALA A 389 -8.50 -8.59 -15.60
CA ALA A 389 -7.15 -8.23 -16.03
C ALA A 389 -6.58 -7.03 -15.24
N ALA A 390 -7.45 -6.12 -14.80
CA ALA A 390 -7.05 -4.95 -14.01
C ALA A 390 -8.23 -4.41 -13.19
N PHE A 391 -7.97 -3.43 -12.34
CA PHE A 391 -8.97 -2.60 -11.68
C PHE A 391 -8.70 -1.12 -11.99
N GLU A 392 -9.70 -0.39 -12.46
CA GLU A 392 -9.64 1.07 -12.60
C GLU A 392 -10.00 1.70 -11.24
N ARG A 393 -9.08 2.51 -10.70
CA ARG A 393 -9.24 3.09 -9.37
C ARG A 393 -9.78 4.51 -9.44
N TYR A 394 -10.79 4.80 -8.64
CA TYR A 394 -11.37 6.13 -8.50
C TYR A 394 -11.37 6.57 -7.05
N SER A 395 -11.10 7.85 -6.81
CA SER A 395 -11.33 8.48 -5.51
C SER A 395 -12.51 9.43 -5.63
N LEU A 396 -13.45 9.34 -4.69
CA LEU A 396 -14.57 10.28 -4.60
C LEU A 396 -14.14 11.48 -3.76
N VAL A 397 -13.66 12.52 -4.44
CA VAL A 397 -12.99 13.68 -3.81
C VAL A 397 -13.91 14.89 -3.86
N GLN A 398 -13.86 15.72 -2.83
CA GLN A 398 -14.56 16.99 -2.78
C GLN A 398 -13.53 18.12 -2.69
N PRO A 399 -13.22 18.85 -3.78
CA PRO A 399 -12.15 19.87 -3.79
C PRO A 399 -12.38 21.02 -2.80
N ASP A 400 -13.64 21.37 -2.54
CA ASP A 400 -14.08 22.33 -1.51
C ASP A 400 -15.39 21.77 -0.92
N ALA A 401 -15.63 21.96 0.38
CA ALA A 401 -16.83 21.52 1.08
C ALA A 401 -18.14 22.04 0.43
N LYS A 402 -18.07 23.10 -0.37
CA LYS A 402 -19.20 23.66 -1.14
C LYS A 402 -19.36 23.08 -2.55
N MET A 403 -18.38 22.34 -3.04
CA MET A 403 -18.38 21.75 -4.38
C MET A 403 -18.95 20.32 -4.33
N PRO A 404 -19.56 19.81 -5.41
CA PRO A 404 -19.97 18.41 -5.46
C PRO A 404 -18.75 17.49 -5.38
N TYR A 405 -18.97 16.22 -5.00
CA TYR A 405 -17.93 15.21 -5.14
C TYR A 405 -17.56 15.04 -6.62
N GLN A 406 -16.39 14.50 -6.89
CA GLN A 406 -15.92 14.13 -8.23
C GLN A 406 -15.28 12.74 -8.14
N ALA A 407 -15.63 11.85 -9.07
CA ALA A 407 -14.95 10.58 -9.24
C ALA A 407 -13.64 10.79 -10.00
N THR A 408 -12.57 11.11 -9.27
CA THR A 408 -11.25 11.36 -9.83
C THR A 408 -10.53 10.04 -10.11
N PRO A 409 -10.18 9.73 -11.37
CA PRO A 409 -9.36 8.57 -11.68
C PRO A 409 -8.00 8.68 -10.97
N LEU A 410 -7.57 7.61 -10.33
CA LEU A 410 -6.27 7.54 -9.64
C LEU A 410 -5.22 6.85 -10.48
N ALA A 411 -5.49 5.60 -10.86
CA ALA A 411 -4.61 4.74 -11.63
C ALA A 411 -5.33 3.43 -11.99
N ARG A 412 -4.88 2.78 -13.06
CA ARG A 412 -5.19 1.38 -13.33
C ARG A 412 -4.24 0.46 -12.58
N PHE A 413 -4.77 -0.51 -11.85
CA PHE A 413 -4.00 -1.51 -11.12
C PHE A 413 -4.12 -2.87 -11.82
N ALA A 414 -3.04 -3.31 -12.47
CA ALA A 414 -3.01 -4.59 -13.18
C ALA A 414 -3.07 -5.77 -12.21
N VAL A 415 -3.86 -6.80 -12.55
CA VAL A 415 -3.84 -8.08 -11.83
C VAL A 415 -2.62 -8.86 -12.32
N PRO A 416 -1.68 -9.24 -11.43
CA PRO A 416 -0.50 -9.98 -11.86
C PRO A 416 -0.87 -11.41 -12.31
N THR A 417 -0.15 -11.93 -13.30
CA THR A 417 -0.33 -13.30 -13.80
C THR A 417 0.11 -14.36 -12.80
N THR A 418 1.02 -14.02 -11.89
CA THR A 418 1.46 -14.88 -10.80
C THR A 418 1.25 -14.17 -9.46
N PRO A 419 0.59 -14.82 -8.48
CA PRO A 419 0.43 -14.28 -7.14
C PRO A 419 1.75 -13.78 -6.55
N ALA A 420 1.78 -12.51 -6.15
CA ALA A 420 2.89 -11.97 -5.39
C ALA A 420 2.78 -12.44 -3.94
N ALA A 421 3.89 -12.90 -3.37
CA ALA A 421 3.93 -13.16 -1.93
C ALA A 421 3.65 -11.86 -1.15
N ASP A 422 2.62 -11.85 -0.32
CA ASP A 422 2.26 -10.70 0.51
C ASP A 422 3.20 -10.58 1.72
N LEU A 423 4.34 -9.92 1.51
CA LEU A 423 5.30 -9.61 2.59
C LEU A 423 4.65 -8.75 3.68
N ILE A 424 3.65 -7.94 3.33
CA ILE A 424 2.97 -7.00 4.25
C ILE A 424 2.22 -7.76 5.34
N THR A 425 1.82 -9.01 5.10
CA THR A 425 1.25 -9.90 6.13
C THR A 425 2.19 -10.07 7.34
N ASP A 426 3.52 -10.03 7.16
CA ASP A 426 4.46 -10.09 8.30
C ASP A 426 4.37 -8.86 9.20
N LEU A 427 4.17 -7.68 8.61
CA LEU A 427 4.06 -6.41 9.31
C LEU A 427 2.68 -6.24 9.94
N ASP A 428 1.62 -6.71 9.27
CA ASP A 428 0.23 -6.55 9.68
C ASP A 428 -0.28 -7.65 10.63
N ARG A 429 0.63 -8.47 11.19
CA ARG A 429 0.27 -9.50 12.17
C ARG A 429 -0.43 -8.87 13.37
N GLY A 430 -1.58 -9.43 13.74
CA GLY A 430 -2.38 -8.91 14.86
C GLY A 430 -3.04 -7.55 14.60
N ASP A 431 -3.29 -7.18 13.33
CA ASP A 431 -3.85 -5.86 12.96
C ASP A 431 -2.94 -4.71 13.39
N TRP A 432 -1.62 -4.90 13.33
CA TRP A 432 -0.66 -3.89 13.79
C TRP A 432 -0.78 -2.60 12.97
N LEU A 433 -0.98 -2.69 11.65
CA LEU A 433 -1.18 -1.50 10.81
C LEU A 433 -2.51 -0.79 11.14
N GLY A 434 -3.58 -1.54 11.40
CA GLY A 434 -4.86 -0.97 11.85
C GLY A 434 -4.74 -0.21 13.16
N HIS A 435 -4.04 -0.77 14.16
CA HIS A 435 -3.75 -0.08 15.42
C HIS A 435 -2.90 1.17 15.21
N LEU A 436 -1.84 1.08 14.39
CA LEU A 436 -0.98 2.23 14.06
C LEU A 436 -1.78 3.36 13.41
N ARG A 437 -2.64 3.05 12.43
CA ARG A 437 -3.52 4.03 11.76
C ARG A 437 -4.43 4.75 12.74
N ARG A 438 -5.11 4.00 13.63
CA ARG A 438 -6.00 4.57 14.66
C ARG A 438 -5.25 5.58 15.54
N LEU A 439 -4.01 5.29 15.91
CA LEU A 439 -3.21 6.19 16.74
C LEU A 439 -2.66 7.40 15.94
N ALA A 440 -2.05 7.17 14.79
CA ALA A 440 -1.33 8.21 14.03
C ALA A 440 -2.26 9.12 13.19
N ARG A 441 -3.55 8.76 13.04
CA ARG A 441 -4.58 9.60 12.40
C ARG A 441 -5.60 10.19 13.38
N GLY A 442 -5.43 9.97 14.68
CA GLY A 442 -6.30 10.56 15.71
C GLY A 442 -6.16 12.08 15.78
N ASP A 443 -7.17 12.77 16.31
CA ASP A 443 -7.21 14.24 16.34
C ASP A 443 -6.05 14.90 17.10
N LYS A 444 -5.43 14.16 18.03
CA LYS A 444 -4.27 14.59 18.82
C LYS A 444 -2.94 14.04 18.31
N ALA A 445 -2.93 13.36 17.16
CA ALA A 445 -1.72 12.77 16.62
C ALA A 445 -0.73 13.87 16.19
N PRO A 446 0.56 13.78 16.57
CA PRO A 446 1.55 14.75 16.15
C PRO A 446 1.84 14.62 14.65
N ALA A 447 2.12 15.73 13.97
CA ALA A 447 2.38 15.75 12.52
C ALA A 447 3.45 14.75 12.06
N ARG A 448 4.48 14.53 12.89
CA ARG A 448 5.54 13.53 12.65
C ARG A 448 4.99 12.11 12.54
N ALA A 449 4.01 11.73 13.37
CA ALA A 449 3.39 10.40 13.34
C ALA A 449 2.61 10.19 12.04
N THR A 450 1.79 11.18 11.68
CA THR A 450 0.99 11.16 10.45
C THR A 450 1.87 11.11 9.20
N ALA A 451 2.95 11.90 9.18
CA ALA A 451 3.92 11.88 8.07
C ALA A 451 4.65 10.54 7.95
N ALA A 452 5.11 9.95 9.06
CA ALA A 452 5.78 8.66 9.06
C ALA A 452 4.84 7.52 8.61
N LEU A 453 3.60 7.50 9.13
CA LEU A 453 2.57 6.56 8.67
C LEU A 453 2.33 6.69 7.16
N ARG A 454 2.19 7.92 6.65
CA ARG A 454 1.95 8.15 5.22
C ARG A 454 3.07 7.58 4.36
N ARG A 455 4.33 7.87 4.70
CA ARG A 455 5.49 7.32 3.96
C ARG A 455 5.51 5.80 3.98
N LEU A 456 5.17 5.20 5.12
CA LEU A 456 5.06 3.75 5.22
C LEU A 456 3.94 3.22 4.32
N GLU A 457 2.74 3.77 4.37
CA GLU A 457 1.61 3.34 3.55
C GLU A 457 1.87 3.53 2.04
N ASP A 458 2.52 4.63 1.64
CA ASP A 458 2.93 4.88 0.25
C ASP A 458 3.91 3.80 -0.24
N ALA A 459 4.92 3.49 0.57
CA ALA A 459 5.90 2.46 0.23
C ALA A 459 5.29 1.06 0.21
N LEU A 460 4.42 0.74 1.18
CA LEU A 460 3.69 -0.53 1.23
C LEU A 460 2.76 -0.69 0.02
N PHE A 461 2.09 0.38 -0.42
CA PHE A 461 1.28 0.35 -1.64
C PHE A 461 2.15 0.06 -2.86
N LEU A 462 3.30 0.73 -3.01
CA LEU A 462 4.23 0.48 -4.12
C LEU A 462 4.84 -0.93 -4.09
N MET A 463 4.92 -1.60 -2.93
CA MET A 463 5.34 -3.01 -2.88
C MET A 463 4.35 -3.97 -3.53
N THR A 464 3.09 -3.56 -3.70
CA THR A 464 2.05 -4.37 -4.36
C THR A 464 2.13 -4.27 -5.89
N THR A 465 2.95 -3.37 -6.45
CA THR A 465 3.18 -3.26 -7.89
C THR A 465 4.48 -3.98 -8.30
N PRO A 466 4.50 -4.73 -9.43
CA PRO A 466 5.65 -5.56 -9.81
C PRO A 466 6.94 -4.76 -10.07
N ASP A 467 6.85 -3.65 -10.79
CA ASP A 467 8.01 -2.98 -11.42
C ASP A 467 8.95 -2.25 -10.44
N ARG A 468 8.54 -2.07 -9.18
CA ARG A 468 9.28 -1.26 -8.19
C ARG A 468 9.49 -1.97 -6.86
N ARG A 469 9.33 -3.29 -6.84
CA ARG A 469 9.28 -4.06 -5.58
C ARG A 469 10.52 -3.88 -4.71
N GLN A 470 11.73 -3.90 -5.27
CA GLN A 470 12.97 -3.79 -4.49
C GLN A 470 13.12 -2.41 -3.82
N SER A 471 13.05 -1.33 -4.60
CA SER A 471 13.12 0.04 -4.09
C SER A 471 11.97 0.36 -3.14
N ALA A 472 10.76 -0.14 -3.42
CA ALA A 472 9.61 0.03 -2.54
C ALA A 472 9.79 -0.70 -1.20
N THR A 473 10.41 -1.90 -1.22
CA THR A 473 10.72 -2.65 0.01
C THR A 473 11.78 -1.91 0.85
N GLN A 474 12.82 -1.35 0.23
CA GLN A 474 13.79 -0.49 0.93
C GLN A 474 13.09 0.74 1.55
N ALA A 475 12.26 1.45 0.78
CA ALA A 475 11.53 2.61 1.26
C ALA A 475 10.59 2.25 2.42
N ALA A 476 9.92 1.09 2.37
CA ALA A 476 9.04 0.61 3.43
C ALA A 476 9.83 0.28 4.71
N LEU A 477 11.01 -0.35 4.59
CA LEU A 477 11.90 -0.59 5.73
C LEU A 477 12.37 0.72 6.35
N THR A 478 12.84 1.67 5.55
CA THR A 478 13.24 3.00 6.04
C THR A 478 12.09 3.72 6.74
N ALA A 479 10.89 3.76 6.14
CA ALA A 479 9.71 4.36 6.74
C ALA A 479 9.28 3.65 8.04
N LEU A 480 9.42 2.32 8.11
CA LEU A 480 9.19 1.57 9.35
C LEU A 480 10.17 1.99 10.45
N GLY A 481 11.43 2.23 10.11
CA GLY A 481 12.42 2.79 11.02
C GLY A 481 12.02 4.17 11.56
N GLU A 482 11.47 5.04 10.72
CA GLU A 482 10.94 6.35 11.14
C GLU A 482 9.75 6.23 12.09
N VAL A 483 8.81 5.32 11.79
CA VAL A 483 7.67 5.00 12.66
C VAL A 483 8.17 4.48 14.00
N ALA A 484 9.11 3.53 14.01
CA ALA A 484 9.68 2.98 15.22
C ALA A 484 10.38 4.06 16.07
N ALA A 485 11.16 4.95 15.45
CA ALA A 485 11.82 6.04 16.15
C ALA A 485 10.81 7.01 16.80
N TRP A 486 9.69 7.31 16.13
CA TRP A 486 8.60 8.06 16.74
C TRP A 486 8.00 7.32 17.94
N MET A 487 7.69 6.03 17.80
CA MET A 487 7.13 5.21 18.89
C MET A 487 8.07 5.18 20.10
N VAL A 488 9.38 5.07 19.89
CA VAL A 488 10.38 5.11 20.96
C VAL A 488 10.37 6.44 21.72
N SER A 489 10.14 7.56 21.03
CA SER A 489 10.06 8.87 21.68
C SER A 489 8.72 9.16 22.37
N SER A 490 7.65 8.44 22.03
CA SER A 490 6.29 8.71 22.51
C SER A 490 5.82 7.69 23.54
N LYS A 491 5.64 8.12 24.79
CA LYS A 491 5.10 7.27 25.86
C LYS A 491 3.72 6.71 25.51
N GLU A 492 2.82 7.57 25.04
CA GLU A 492 1.47 7.17 24.61
C GLU A 492 1.50 6.11 23.51
N ALA A 493 2.43 6.23 22.54
CA ALA A 493 2.57 5.22 21.50
C ALA A 493 3.02 3.88 22.05
N ARG A 494 3.96 3.85 23.01
CA ARG A 494 4.40 2.60 23.65
C ARG A 494 3.34 1.95 24.54
N GLU A 495 2.46 2.75 25.13
CA GLU A 495 1.34 2.24 25.93
C GLU A 495 0.25 1.60 25.04
N LYS A 496 -0.01 2.18 23.86
CA LYS A 496 -1.11 1.75 22.98
C LYS A 496 -0.71 0.77 21.88
N LEU A 497 0.56 0.70 21.51
CA LEU A 497 1.06 -0.16 20.45
C LEU A 497 2.20 -1.05 20.96
N SER A 498 2.25 -2.29 20.50
CA SER A 498 3.45 -3.10 20.58
C SER A 498 4.54 -2.58 19.64
N PRO A 499 5.84 -2.87 19.90
CA PRO A 499 6.90 -2.61 18.93
C PRO A 499 6.58 -3.24 17.56
N PRO A 500 7.20 -2.76 16.47
CA PRO A 500 7.08 -3.39 15.18
C PRO A 500 7.30 -4.92 15.26
N PRO A 501 6.40 -5.72 14.66
CA PRO A 501 6.56 -7.17 14.66
C PRO A 501 7.80 -7.58 13.86
N ARG A 502 8.32 -8.78 14.15
CA ARG A 502 9.49 -9.29 13.44
C ARG A 502 9.16 -9.63 11.99
N LEU A 503 9.77 -8.93 11.04
CA LEU A 503 9.65 -9.24 9.60
C LEU A 503 10.50 -10.45 9.23
N SER A 504 10.06 -11.25 8.26
CA SER A 504 10.83 -12.42 7.80
C SER A 504 12.05 -12.03 6.95
N TRP A 505 12.97 -12.99 6.74
CA TRP A 505 14.12 -12.83 5.85
C TRP A 505 13.75 -12.48 4.41
N ARG A 506 12.51 -12.77 4.01
CA ARG A 506 12.00 -12.45 2.67
C ARG A 506 11.95 -10.93 2.41
N TRP A 507 11.78 -10.12 3.46
CA TRP A 507 11.90 -8.66 3.35
C TRP A 507 13.32 -8.22 3.03
N VAL A 508 14.30 -8.84 3.68
CA VAL A 508 15.73 -8.54 3.45
C VAL A 508 16.11 -8.92 2.03
N LYS A 509 15.76 -10.13 1.58
CA LYS A 509 16.01 -10.57 0.19
C LYS A 509 15.28 -9.71 -0.85
N ALA A 510 14.04 -9.30 -0.58
CA ALA A 510 13.28 -8.45 -1.51
C ALA A 510 13.86 -7.03 -1.62
N ALA A 511 14.49 -6.52 -0.56
CA ALA A 511 15.08 -5.19 -0.53
C ALA A 511 16.55 -5.15 -1.01
N GLU A 512 17.22 -6.29 -1.11
CA GLU A 512 18.64 -6.38 -1.39
C GLU A 512 18.99 -5.92 -2.82
N ASP A 513 19.76 -4.83 -2.94
CA ASP A 513 20.28 -4.29 -4.20
C ASP A 513 21.79 -4.47 -4.40
N ARG A 514 22.43 -5.24 -3.51
CA ARG A 514 23.87 -5.52 -3.49
C ARG A 514 24.76 -4.29 -3.29
N SER A 515 24.21 -3.16 -2.87
CA SER A 515 25.00 -1.98 -2.50
C SER A 515 25.72 -2.18 -1.15
N PRO A 516 26.92 -1.60 -0.96
CA PRO A 516 27.64 -1.67 0.32
C PRO A 516 26.82 -1.12 1.50
N GLU A 517 26.03 -0.05 1.30
CA GLU A 517 25.18 0.53 2.34
C GLU A 517 24.14 -0.47 2.82
N PHE A 518 23.47 -1.16 1.90
CA PHE A 518 22.46 -2.17 2.26
C PHE A 518 23.10 -3.36 2.98
N ARG A 519 24.24 -3.84 2.48
CA ARG A 519 24.96 -4.99 3.05
C ARG A 519 25.44 -4.72 4.47
N ILE A 520 26.04 -3.56 4.72
CA ILE A 520 26.48 -3.16 6.06
C ILE A 520 25.29 -2.97 6.99
N ALA A 521 24.23 -2.32 6.52
CA ALA A 521 23.01 -2.16 7.32
C ALA A 521 22.41 -3.53 7.70
N ALA A 522 22.36 -4.49 6.78
CA ALA A 522 21.89 -5.84 7.06
C ALA A 522 22.82 -6.60 8.03
N ALA A 523 24.14 -6.47 7.86
CA ALA A 523 25.12 -7.09 8.75
C ALA A 523 25.01 -6.57 10.18
N LEU A 524 24.94 -5.25 10.36
CA LEU A 524 24.69 -4.63 11.66
C LEU A 524 23.34 -5.05 12.25
N ALA A 525 22.27 -5.08 11.46
CA ALA A 525 20.96 -5.54 11.91
C ALA A 525 20.98 -7.00 12.39
N SER A 526 21.90 -7.82 11.86
CA SER A 526 22.04 -9.24 12.16
C SER A 526 22.84 -9.53 13.44
N LEU A 527 23.43 -8.52 14.09
CA LEU A 527 24.10 -8.66 15.37
C LEU A 527 23.15 -9.19 16.45
N GLY A 528 23.60 -10.23 17.17
CA GLY A 528 22.80 -10.89 18.20
C GLY A 528 21.70 -11.81 17.65
N TRP A 529 21.74 -12.16 16.37
CA TRP A 529 20.94 -13.27 15.87
C TRP A 529 21.76 -14.56 15.92
N PRO A 530 21.16 -15.69 16.35
CA PRO A 530 21.82 -16.99 16.24
C PRO A 530 22.06 -17.33 14.75
N HIS A 531 23.23 -17.88 14.43
CA HIS A 531 23.52 -18.37 13.09
C HIS A 531 22.52 -19.51 12.73
N PRO A 532 22.06 -19.62 11.47
CA PRO A 532 21.17 -20.69 11.03
C PRO A 532 21.69 -22.09 11.38
N ASP A 533 22.99 -22.32 11.20
CA ASP A 533 23.65 -23.61 11.50
C ASP A 533 23.81 -23.92 13.00
N HIS A 534 23.57 -22.94 13.87
CA HIS A 534 23.53 -23.11 15.34
C HIS A 534 22.10 -23.22 15.89
N ALA A 535 21.08 -23.28 15.02
CA ALA A 535 19.72 -23.61 15.42
C ALA A 535 19.69 -25.08 15.91
N ALA A 536 19.69 -25.23 17.23
CA ALA A 536 19.56 -26.47 17.99
C ALA A 536 20.84 -27.28 18.27
N LYS A 537 21.62 -26.83 19.27
CA LYS A 537 21.96 -27.73 20.38
C LYS A 537 21.23 -27.24 21.63
N PRO A 538 20.39 -28.06 22.28
CA PRO A 538 19.83 -27.69 23.58
C PRO A 538 20.98 -27.45 24.57
N PRO A 539 20.83 -26.48 25.51
CA PRO A 539 21.84 -26.27 26.53
C PRO A 539 22.07 -27.58 27.30
N PRO A 540 23.32 -27.89 27.69
CA PRO A 540 23.66 -29.12 28.40
C PRO A 540 22.91 -29.27 29.74
N ASP A 541 22.40 -28.17 30.30
CA ASP A 541 21.52 -28.17 31.47
C ASP A 541 20.22 -27.37 31.18
N PRO A 542 19.03 -27.97 31.32
CA PRO A 542 17.74 -27.29 31.16
C PRO A 542 17.47 -26.16 32.17
N LYS A 543 18.26 -26.04 33.25
CA LYS A 543 18.19 -24.95 34.24
C LYS A 543 19.08 -23.75 33.90
N THR A 544 20.08 -23.92 33.05
CA THR A 544 20.91 -22.81 32.56
C THR A 544 20.25 -22.21 31.32
N HIS A 545 19.61 -21.06 31.47
CA HIS A 545 19.21 -20.28 30.30
C HIS A 545 20.48 -19.74 29.65
N PRO A 546 20.78 -20.06 28.36
CA PRO A 546 21.90 -19.44 27.68
C PRO A 546 21.74 -17.92 27.75
N PRO A 547 22.84 -17.15 27.89
CA PRO A 547 22.75 -15.71 27.93
C PRO A 547 22.02 -15.20 26.69
N ARG A 548 20.95 -14.45 26.91
CA ARG A 548 20.09 -13.97 25.83
C ARG A 548 20.92 -13.06 24.91
N PRO A 549 20.83 -13.23 23.58
CA PRO A 549 21.62 -12.43 22.69
C PRO A 549 21.25 -10.94 22.81
N LEU A 550 22.17 -10.08 22.39
CA LEU A 550 21.96 -8.63 22.33
C LEU A 550 21.60 -8.24 20.89
N PRO A 551 20.31 -8.28 20.49
CA PRO A 551 19.91 -7.93 19.13
C PRO A 551 20.12 -6.44 18.89
N MET A 552 20.52 -6.07 17.67
CA MET A 552 20.73 -4.68 17.30
C MET A 552 19.53 -3.78 17.59
N ALA A 553 18.30 -4.29 17.43
CA ALA A 553 17.07 -3.56 17.72
C ALA A 553 16.97 -3.01 19.16
N ALA A 554 17.56 -3.70 20.15
CA ALA A 554 17.53 -3.26 21.55
C ALA A 554 18.36 -1.99 21.79
N HIS A 555 19.27 -1.64 20.88
CA HIS A 555 20.03 -0.39 20.93
C HIS A 555 19.29 0.79 20.28
N PHE A 556 18.24 0.51 19.49
CA PHE A 556 17.35 1.51 18.90
C PHE A 556 16.13 1.78 19.78
N ALA A 557 15.71 0.79 20.57
CA ALA A 557 14.40 0.77 21.18
C ALA A 557 14.41 0.02 22.52
N PRO A 558 13.66 0.46 23.54
CA PRO A 558 13.63 -0.18 24.86
C PRO A 558 12.82 -1.49 24.78
N LEU A 559 13.44 -2.55 24.29
CA LEU A 559 12.81 -3.86 24.09
C LEU A 559 13.01 -4.77 25.30
N ASP A 560 11.99 -5.56 25.60
CA ASP A 560 12.12 -6.72 26.48
C ASP A 560 12.93 -7.82 25.75
N LEU A 561 14.14 -8.07 26.24
CA LEU A 561 15.07 -9.05 25.67
C LEU A 561 14.55 -10.49 25.72
N SER A 562 13.55 -10.81 26.55
CA SER A 562 12.89 -12.13 26.56
C SER A 562 11.93 -12.35 25.38
N HIS A 563 11.63 -11.28 24.64
CA HIS A 563 10.70 -11.26 23.51
C HIS A 563 11.31 -10.63 22.25
N ALA A 564 12.61 -10.32 22.23
CA ALA A 564 13.22 -9.57 21.13
C ALA A 564 13.42 -10.39 19.84
N ASP A 565 13.60 -11.71 19.97
CA ASP A 565 13.74 -12.69 18.89
C ASP A 565 12.38 -13.30 18.45
N LYS A 566 11.35 -13.16 19.29
CA LYS A 566 10.00 -13.69 19.02
C LYS A 566 9.27 -12.89 17.93
N PRO A 567 8.29 -13.51 17.24
CA PRO A 567 7.46 -12.80 16.26
C PRO A 567 6.70 -11.61 16.84
N TRP A 568 6.28 -11.71 18.11
CA TRP A 568 5.63 -10.65 18.89
C TRP A 568 6.63 -10.03 19.87
N ARG A 569 7.07 -8.81 19.57
CA ARG A 569 7.99 -8.05 20.43
C ARG A 569 7.23 -7.31 21.53
N ARG A 570 7.93 -6.94 22.61
CA ARG A 570 7.38 -6.17 23.75
C ARG A 570 8.31 -5.02 24.13
N TRP A 571 7.72 -3.94 24.61
CA TRP A 571 8.44 -2.86 25.27
C TRP A 571 8.92 -3.32 26.64
N ASN A 572 10.10 -2.86 27.04
CA ASN A 572 10.66 -3.11 28.37
C ASN A 572 9.83 -2.45 29.48
N ASP A 573 9.11 -1.36 29.16
CA ASP A 573 8.32 -0.58 30.11
C ASP A 573 7.04 -1.32 30.59
N ASN A 574 6.61 -2.38 29.87
CA ASN A 574 5.31 -3.06 30.07
C ASN A 574 5.48 -4.55 30.45
N ARG A 575 6.29 -4.86 31.47
CA ARG A 575 6.45 -6.24 31.93
C ARG A 575 5.27 -6.68 32.84
N PRO A 576 4.58 -7.79 32.53
CA PRO A 576 3.41 -8.24 33.32
C PRO A 576 3.77 -8.82 34.70
N ASP A 577 5.04 -9.14 34.94
CA ASP A 577 5.53 -9.89 36.11
C ASP A 577 5.98 -9.01 37.29
N GLY A 578 5.95 -7.67 37.15
CA GLY A 578 6.34 -6.74 38.22
C GLY A 578 7.83 -6.74 38.55
N GLU A 579 8.65 -7.46 37.79
CA GLU A 579 10.11 -7.45 37.89
C GLU A 579 10.66 -6.05 37.55
N PRO A 580 11.73 -5.57 38.23
CA PRO A 580 12.31 -4.28 37.94
C PRO A 580 12.71 -4.18 36.46
N ASN A 581 12.29 -3.10 35.80
CA ASN A 581 12.67 -2.83 34.42
C ASN A 581 14.21 -2.85 34.33
N ALA A 582 14.76 -3.82 33.59
CA ALA A 582 16.19 -3.83 33.30
C ALA A 582 16.57 -2.50 32.62
N GLU A 583 17.75 -1.97 32.90
CA GLU A 583 18.20 -0.73 32.24
C GLU A 583 18.10 -0.87 30.71
N PRO A 584 17.45 0.08 30.01
CA PRO A 584 17.31 0.01 28.56
C PRO A 584 18.69 0.11 27.87
N LEU A 585 18.90 -0.71 26.84
CA LEU A 585 20.16 -0.77 26.06
C LEU A 585 20.28 0.33 24.98
N VAL A 586 19.32 1.25 24.96
CA VAL A 586 19.15 2.26 23.90
C VAL A 586 20.31 3.25 23.94
N VAL A 587 21.10 3.28 22.87
CA VAL A 587 22.22 4.21 22.70
C VAL A 587 22.25 4.84 21.31
N TRP A 588 21.42 4.36 20.38
CA TRP A 588 21.29 4.93 19.05
C TRP A 588 20.53 6.26 19.12
N GLY A 589 21.09 7.33 18.55
CA GLY A 589 20.52 8.67 18.60
C GLY A 589 20.64 9.45 17.30
N ALA A 590 20.46 10.77 17.37
CA ALA A 590 20.50 11.68 16.23
C ALA A 590 21.92 11.99 15.67
N GLY A 591 22.96 11.32 16.18
CA GLY A 591 24.32 11.46 15.68
C GLY A 591 24.55 10.77 14.32
N GLY A 592 25.73 10.97 13.74
CA GLY A 592 26.14 10.28 12.51
C GLY A 592 26.28 8.76 12.70
N LEU A 593 26.29 8.03 11.58
CA LEU A 593 26.35 6.56 11.55
C LEU A 593 27.52 6.02 12.38
N ALA A 594 28.75 6.49 12.12
CA ALA A 594 29.95 6.03 12.80
C ALA A 594 29.88 6.24 14.33
N ARG A 595 29.50 7.44 14.78
CA ARG A 595 29.32 7.76 16.19
C ARG A 595 28.32 6.84 16.89
N ASN A 596 27.17 6.57 16.25
CA ASN A 596 26.15 5.67 16.79
C ASN A 596 26.67 4.23 16.88
N MET A 597 27.38 3.75 15.85
CA MET A 597 28.01 2.43 15.86
C MET A 597 29.04 2.29 16.99
N VAL A 598 29.88 3.31 17.22
CA VAL A 598 30.83 3.30 18.34
C VAL A 598 30.13 3.23 19.69
N ALA A 599 29.05 3.99 19.89
CA ALA A 599 28.26 3.92 21.13
C ALA A 599 27.62 2.54 21.35
N VAL A 600 27.15 1.89 20.28
CA VAL A 600 26.65 0.51 20.33
C VAL A 600 27.77 -0.47 20.70
N LEU A 601 28.94 -0.33 20.09
CA LEU A 601 30.09 -1.19 20.37
C LEU A 601 30.53 -1.08 21.84
N GLU A 602 30.67 0.14 22.35
CA GLU A 602 30.99 0.41 23.75
C GLU A 602 29.95 -0.21 24.68
N ARG A 603 28.65 -0.01 24.39
CA ARG A 603 27.57 -0.59 25.21
C ARG A 603 27.59 -2.12 25.20
N ARG A 604 27.84 -2.74 24.05
CA ARG A 604 27.94 -4.20 23.92
C ARG A 604 29.08 -4.79 24.75
N LEU A 605 30.26 -4.14 24.77
CA LEU A 605 31.39 -4.58 25.59
C LEU A 605 31.13 -4.38 27.09
N ILE A 606 30.45 -3.30 27.48
CA ILE A 606 30.01 -3.10 28.87
C ILE A 606 29.03 -4.20 29.29
N GLU A 607 28.07 -4.56 28.43
CA GLU A 607 27.11 -5.62 28.71
C GLU A 607 27.74 -7.01 28.75
N GLN A 608 28.81 -7.25 27.97
CA GLN A 608 29.62 -8.48 28.07
C GLN A 608 30.12 -8.67 29.50
N ALA A 609 30.77 -7.65 30.07
CA ALA A 609 31.30 -7.70 31.43
C ALA A 609 30.18 -7.76 32.48
N ARG A 610 29.14 -6.93 32.35
CA ARG A 610 28.01 -6.88 33.30
C ARG A 610 27.22 -8.19 33.38
N ARG A 611 27.08 -8.91 32.27
CA ARG A 611 26.32 -10.17 32.19
C ARG A 611 27.20 -11.41 32.35
N GLY A 612 28.51 -11.25 32.48
CA GLY A 612 29.45 -12.37 32.55
C GLY A 612 29.44 -13.23 31.29
N LEU A 613 29.40 -12.62 30.10
CA LEU A 613 29.44 -13.36 28.84
C LEU A 613 30.88 -13.77 28.51
N ASP A 614 31.09 -15.08 28.33
CA ASP A 614 32.39 -15.64 27.92
C ASP A 614 32.82 -15.15 26.53
N GLU A 615 31.85 -15.02 25.62
CA GLU A 615 32.06 -14.58 24.25
C GLU A 615 31.72 -13.09 24.07
N LYS A 616 32.43 -12.45 23.13
CA LYS A 616 32.13 -11.07 22.73
C LYS A 616 30.77 -11.06 22.01
N PRO A 617 29.80 -10.19 22.40
CA PRO A 617 28.46 -10.19 21.83
C PRO A 617 28.39 -9.47 20.46
N LEU A 618 29.23 -9.94 19.53
CA LEU A 618 29.46 -9.40 18.18
C LEU A 618 29.17 -10.43 17.07
N SER A 619 28.65 -11.60 17.43
CA SER A 619 28.19 -12.62 16.47
C SER A 619 26.96 -12.14 15.70
N ALA A 620 26.85 -12.59 14.45
CA ALA A 620 25.87 -12.12 13.49
C ALA A 620 25.40 -13.24 12.55
N ALA A 621 24.16 -13.15 12.08
CA ALA A 621 23.57 -14.13 11.17
C ALA A 621 23.80 -13.84 9.67
N ALA A 622 24.14 -12.60 9.31
CA ALA A 622 24.39 -12.20 7.92
C ALA A 622 25.58 -11.23 7.85
N PRO A 623 26.83 -11.73 8.02
CA PRO A 623 28.01 -10.87 8.05
C PRO A 623 28.27 -10.17 6.71
N ALA A 624 29.02 -9.06 6.75
CA ALA A 624 29.47 -8.33 5.57
C ALA A 624 30.79 -8.92 5.04
N ASP A 625 31.05 -8.77 3.74
CA ASP A 625 32.33 -9.17 3.15
C ASP A 625 33.39 -8.07 3.26
N LYS A 626 34.65 -8.44 3.03
CA LYS A 626 35.79 -7.49 3.05
C LYS A 626 35.66 -6.32 2.07
N GLY A 627 34.92 -6.49 0.96
CA GLY A 627 34.66 -5.43 -0.02
C GLY A 627 33.73 -4.36 0.52
N ASP A 628 32.68 -4.79 1.22
CA ASP A 628 31.75 -3.88 1.91
C ASP A 628 32.47 -3.09 3.01
N ILE A 629 33.31 -3.76 3.82
CA ILE A 629 34.13 -3.11 4.84
C ILE A 629 35.07 -2.05 4.23
N ARG A 630 35.75 -2.38 3.13
CA ARG A 630 36.59 -1.42 2.40
C ARG A 630 35.79 -0.22 1.94
N SER A 631 34.59 -0.43 1.37
CA SER A 631 33.71 0.67 0.95
C SER A 631 33.37 1.58 2.14
N PHE A 632 32.98 1.01 3.28
CA PHE A 632 32.71 1.81 4.48
C PHE A 632 33.94 2.48 5.08
N LEU A 633 35.15 1.99 4.88
CA LEU A 633 36.34 2.65 5.44
C LEU A 633 36.86 3.76 4.52
N SER A 634 36.87 3.49 3.21
CA SER A 634 37.73 4.22 2.27
C SER A 634 37.02 4.75 1.02
N ASP A 635 35.77 4.37 0.76
CA ASP A 635 35.01 4.89 -0.39
C ASP A 635 34.36 6.24 -0.03
N PRO A 636 34.70 7.34 -0.73
CA PRO A 636 34.03 8.63 -0.56
C PRO A 636 32.55 8.61 -1.00
N GLY A 637 32.16 7.66 -1.84
CA GLY A 637 30.80 7.49 -2.34
C GLY A 637 29.85 6.74 -1.40
N PHE A 638 30.35 6.24 -0.27
CA PHE A 638 29.52 5.54 0.71
C PHE A 638 28.53 6.50 1.41
N ASP A 639 27.23 6.23 1.29
CA ASP A 639 26.19 7.07 1.89
C ASP A 639 25.83 6.62 3.31
N ASP A 640 26.44 7.27 4.31
CA ASP A 640 26.17 7.04 5.74
C ASP A 640 24.70 7.24 6.11
N ALA A 641 24.01 8.23 5.50
CA ALA A 641 22.63 8.54 5.82
C ALA A 641 21.69 7.44 5.30
N ARG A 642 21.95 6.96 4.08
CA ARG A 642 21.24 5.82 3.49
C ARG A 642 21.45 4.54 4.31
N CYS A 643 22.69 4.21 4.66
CA CYS A 643 23.00 3.04 5.49
C CYS A 643 22.29 3.11 6.86
N ALA A 644 22.31 4.27 7.53
CA ALA A 644 21.62 4.47 8.80
C ALA A 644 20.09 4.33 8.66
N ALA A 645 19.51 4.88 7.59
CA ALA A 645 18.08 4.81 7.32
C ALA A 645 17.60 3.37 7.02
N LEU A 646 18.37 2.61 6.25
CA LEU A 646 18.11 1.18 5.99
C LEU A 646 18.23 0.36 7.27
N LEU A 647 19.29 0.58 8.06
CA LEU A 647 19.52 -0.12 9.33
C LEU A 647 18.34 0.08 10.29
N GLY A 648 17.81 1.31 10.41
CA GLY A 648 16.66 1.61 11.26
C GLY A 648 15.41 0.78 10.96
N GLY A 649 15.25 0.33 9.71
CA GLY A 649 14.21 -0.63 9.30
C GLY A 649 14.61 -2.09 9.46
N LEU A 650 15.83 -2.43 9.03
CA LEU A 650 16.33 -3.81 8.99
C LEU A 650 16.47 -4.44 10.38
N VAL A 651 16.65 -3.66 11.46
CA VAL A 651 16.64 -4.18 12.85
C VAL A 651 15.30 -4.83 13.24
N TRP A 652 14.22 -4.55 12.51
CA TRP A 652 12.91 -5.17 12.70
C TRP A 652 12.70 -6.41 11.83
N ALA A 653 13.60 -6.69 10.88
CA ALA A 653 13.59 -7.89 10.06
C ALA A 653 14.51 -8.98 10.62
N HIS A 654 14.39 -10.19 10.08
CA HIS A 654 15.36 -11.26 10.27
C HIS A 654 16.38 -11.25 9.12
N PRO A 655 17.55 -10.60 9.29
CA PRO A 655 18.56 -10.51 8.24
C PRO A 655 19.29 -11.86 8.08
N ALA A 656 18.85 -12.62 7.09
CA ALA A 656 19.42 -13.91 6.70
C ALA A 656 19.27 -14.12 5.18
N GLY A 657 20.04 -15.04 4.61
CA GLY A 657 19.92 -15.44 3.20
C GLY A 657 20.47 -14.43 2.20
N LEU A 658 21.49 -13.67 2.61
CA LEU A 658 22.27 -12.79 1.71
C LEU A 658 23.46 -13.57 1.15
N ASP A 659 23.56 -13.66 -0.17
CA ASP A 659 24.68 -14.36 -0.84
C ASP A 659 25.94 -13.49 -0.83
N GLY A 660 27.14 -14.06 -0.66
CA GLY A 660 28.38 -13.27 -0.71
C GLY A 660 28.58 -12.53 -2.05
N ARG A 661 29.19 -11.35 -2.03
CA ARG A 661 29.54 -10.63 -3.27
C ARG A 661 30.97 -10.97 -3.67
N ARG A 662 31.15 -11.51 -4.88
CA ARG A 662 32.47 -11.65 -5.48
C ARG A 662 32.86 -10.31 -6.12
N VAL A 663 33.95 -9.71 -5.64
CA VAL A 663 34.56 -8.51 -6.21
C VAL A 663 35.92 -8.92 -6.74
N ASP A 664 36.16 -8.71 -8.04
CA ASP A 664 37.43 -8.96 -8.70
C ASP A 664 37.97 -7.62 -9.26
N PRO A 665 39.22 -7.21 -8.95
CA PRO A 665 40.18 -7.91 -8.09
C PRO A 665 39.78 -7.90 -6.60
N PRO A 666 40.34 -8.82 -5.77
CA PRO A 666 40.01 -8.91 -4.36
C PRO A 666 40.27 -7.57 -3.64
N PRO A 667 39.27 -7.03 -2.91
CA PRO A 667 39.42 -5.72 -2.27
C PRO A 667 40.41 -5.81 -1.10
N VAL A 668 41.40 -4.91 -1.11
CA VAL A 668 42.36 -4.75 0.01
C VAL A 668 41.75 -3.87 1.08
N VAL A 669 41.70 -4.39 2.32
CA VAL A 669 41.28 -3.64 3.51
C VAL A 669 42.46 -2.91 4.14
N PRO A 670 42.27 -1.75 4.78
CA PRO A 670 43.37 -1.03 5.40
C PRO A 670 44.04 -1.82 6.54
N PHE A 671 45.37 -1.73 6.64
CA PHE A 671 46.17 -2.44 7.66
C PHE A 671 45.65 -2.22 9.08
N ALA A 672 45.34 -0.97 9.47
CA ALA A 672 44.84 -0.67 10.80
C ALA A 672 43.56 -1.45 11.15
N TYR A 673 42.67 -1.67 10.17
CA TYR A 673 41.47 -2.51 10.38
C TYR A 673 41.85 -3.98 10.57
N ALA A 674 42.73 -4.51 9.72
CA ALA A 674 43.21 -5.89 9.81
C ALA A 674 43.87 -6.19 11.16
N ALA A 675 44.71 -5.26 11.66
CA ALA A 675 45.34 -5.39 12.97
C ALA A 675 44.31 -5.36 14.13
N LEU A 676 43.27 -4.54 14.04
CA LEU A 676 42.32 -4.35 15.14
C LEU A 676 41.20 -5.40 15.19
N LYS A 677 40.68 -5.83 14.03
CA LYS A 677 39.44 -6.61 13.94
C LYS A 677 39.45 -7.96 14.69
N PRO A 678 40.55 -8.74 14.76
CA PRO A 678 40.56 -9.98 15.54
C PRO A 678 40.18 -9.76 17.01
N LEU A 679 40.58 -8.64 17.62
CA LEU A 679 40.22 -8.33 19.01
C LEU A 679 38.72 -8.07 19.21
N PHE A 680 38.00 -7.76 18.14
CA PHE A 680 36.55 -7.50 18.12
C PHE A 680 35.77 -8.63 17.43
N THR A 681 36.37 -9.82 17.40
CA THR A 681 35.73 -11.05 16.91
C THR A 681 35.50 -11.98 18.10
N PRO A 682 34.35 -12.69 18.18
CA PRO A 682 34.16 -13.76 19.17
C PRO A 682 35.32 -14.75 19.14
N ASP A 683 35.80 -15.16 20.31
CA ASP A 683 36.98 -16.02 20.41
C ASP A 683 36.68 -17.40 19.81
N GLY A 684 35.45 -17.90 19.99
CA GLY A 684 35.00 -19.15 19.37
C GLY A 684 35.13 -19.15 17.84
N THR A 685 34.84 -18.02 17.17
CA THR A 685 35.04 -17.90 15.71
C THR A 685 36.51 -17.94 15.33
N LEU A 686 37.40 -17.37 16.15
CA LEU A 686 38.85 -17.44 15.91
C LEU A 686 39.40 -18.84 16.15
N HIS A 687 38.88 -19.57 17.15
CA HIS A 687 39.22 -20.98 17.41
C HIS A 687 38.79 -21.88 16.26
N GLU A 688 37.54 -21.76 15.80
CA GLU A 688 36.99 -22.54 14.67
C GLU A 688 37.81 -22.34 13.38
N ARG A 689 38.39 -21.16 13.20
CA ARG A 689 39.23 -20.82 12.05
C ARG A 689 40.71 -21.10 12.26
N LYS A 690 41.10 -21.66 13.41
CA LYS A 690 42.49 -21.95 13.80
C LYS A 690 43.40 -20.71 13.79
N ILE A 691 42.83 -19.54 14.05
CA ILE A 691 43.57 -18.26 14.17
C ILE A 691 44.06 -18.08 15.61
N LEU A 692 43.26 -18.53 16.57
CA LEU A 692 43.57 -18.49 18.00
C LEU A 692 43.61 -19.93 18.52
N ALA A 693 44.57 -20.26 19.39
CA ALA A 693 44.67 -21.58 19.99
C ALA A 693 43.43 -21.89 20.85
N GLU A 694 43.02 -23.17 20.90
CA GLU A 694 41.87 -23.60 21.70
C GLU A 694 42.05 -23.20 23.18
N GLY A 695 41.02 -22.58 23.75
CA GLY A 695 41.04 -22.07 25.14
C GLY A 695 41.81 -20.75 25.34
N ALA A 696 42.58 -20.26 24.37
CA ALA A 696 43.18 -18.93 24.46
C ALA A 696 42.11 -17.83 24.30
N ARG A 697 42.34 -16.67 24.94
CA ARG A 697 41.43 -15.53 24.94
C ARG A 697 42.09 -14.31 24.33
N LEU A 698 41.35 -13.55 23.51
CA LEU A 698 41.84 -12.32 22.90
C LEU A 698 40.98 -11.11 23.34
N PRO A 699 41.18 -10.57 24.56
CA PRO A 699 40.38 -9.47 25.07
C PRO A 699 40.81 -8.13 24.48
N VAL A 700 39.86 -7.19 24.44
CA VAL A 700 40.08 -5.81 23.97
C VAL A 700 40.86 -5.00 25.02
N PRO A 701 41.99 -4.35 24.66
CA PRO A 701 42.76 -3.52 25.57
C PRO A 701 41.94 -2.36 26.17
N PRO A 702 42.07 -2.08 27.48
CA PRO A 702 41.43 -0.93 28.10
C PRO A 702 41.79 0.39 27.40
N GLY A 703 40.77 1.22 27.16
CA GLY A 703 40.92 2.53 26.54
C GLY A 703 41.23 2.51 25.04
N LEU A 704 41.27 1.35 24.37
CA LEU A 704 41.53 1.27 22.93
C LEU A 704 40.50 2.07 22.11
N LEU A 705 39.20 1.89 22.39
CA LEU A 705 38.14 2.65 21.70
C LEU A 705 38.25 4.15 21.96
N ALA A 706 38.61 4.56 23.20
CA ALA A 706 38.80 5.97 23.54
C ALA A 706 39.96 6.60 22.74
N ARG A 707 41.07 5.86 22.52
CA ARG A 707 42.19 6.30 21.67
C ARG A 707 41.76 6.48 20.22
N LEU A 708 41.03 5.50 19.65
CA LEU A 708 40.52 5.59 18.29
C LEU A 708 39.60 6.81 18.09
N ARG A 709 38.69 7.07 19.04
CA ARG A 709 37.82 8.26 19.01
C ARG A 709 38.59 9.58 19.11
N ALA A 710 39.73 9.58 19.81
CA ALA A 710 40.63 10.73 19.90
C ALA A 710 41.54 10.89 18.66
N GLY A 711 41.36 10.07 17.62
CA GLY A 711 42.21 10.08 16.42
C GLY A 711 43.61 9.48 16.64
N GLN A 712 43.86 8.86 17.78
CA GLN A 712 45.14 8.23 18.13
C GLN A 712 45.21 6.80 17.54
N THR A 713 45.17 6.70 16.21
CA THR A 713 45.10 5.42 15.50
C THR A 713 46.37 4.58 15.69
N ASP A 714 47.56 5.14 15.50
CA ASP A 714 48.81 4.37 15.62
C ASP A 714 49.02 3.81 17.05
N PRO A 715 48.84 4.61 18.13
CA PRO A 715 48.88 4.07 19.49
C PRO A 715 47.84 2.97 19.75
N ALA A 716 46.66 3.04 19.13
CA ALA A 716 45.64 2.01 19.26
C ALA A 716 46.04 0.70 18.54
N VAL A 717 46.60 0.80 17.33
CA VAL A 717 47.14 -0.35 16.58
C VAL A 717 48.30 -0.99 17.35
N HIS A 718 49.22 -0.21 17.89
CA HIS A 718 50.32 -0.73 18.72
C HIS A 718 49.83 -1.50 19.96
N ALA A 719 48.82 -0.96 20.65
CA ALA A 719 48.22 -1.63 21.80
C ALA A 719 47.52 -2.94 21.40
N ALA A 720 46.90 -2.98 20.23
CA ALA A 720 46.26 -4.17 19.69
C ALA A 720 47.27 -5.27 19.34
N LEU A 721 48.34 -4.94 18.60
CA LEU A 721 49.41 -5.87 18.23
C LEU A 721 50.11 -6.46 19.46
N THR A 722 50.42 -5.60 20.45
CA THR A 722 51.01 -6.03 21.72
C THR A 722 50.11 -7.02 22.44
N ARG A 723 48.79 -6.76 22.46
CA ARG A 723 47.83 -7.66 23.11
C ARG A 723 47.65 -8.96 22.34
N ALA A 724 47.58 -8.90 21.02
CA ALA A 724 47.49 -10.07 20.15
C ALA A 724 48.67 -11.02 20.37
N ARG A 725 49.90 -10.49 20.43
CA ARG A 725 51.11 -11.27 20.75
C ARG A 725 51.02 -11.93 22.11
N ALA A 726 50.56 -11.23 23.14
CA ALA A 726 50.35 -11.80 24.47
C ALA A 726 49.28 -12.90 24.52
N SER A 727 48.45 -13.02 23.48
CA SER A 727 47.46 -14.07 23.28
C SER A 727 47.91 -15.13 22.25
N GLY A 728 49.17 -15.09 21.80
CA GLY A 728 49.75 -16.06 20.87
C GLY A 728 49.60 -15.73 19.37
N LEU A 729 49.06 -14.58 19.01
CA LEU A 729 48.91 -14.13 17.62
C LEU A 729 50.01 -13.12 17.27
N VAL A 730 51.05 -13.58 16.59
CA VAL A 730 52.26 -12.79 16.27
C VAL A 730 52.07 -12.00 14.98
N SER A 731 52.60 -10.77 14.95
CA SER A 731 52.62 -9.91 13.77
C SER A 731 54.06 -9.64 13.34
N PRO A 732 54.40 -9.74 12.04
CA PRO A 732 55.70 -9.29 11.54
C PRO A 732 55.86 -7.78 11.69
N PHE A 733 54.75 -7.05 11.82
CA PHE A 733 54.71 -5.60 12.00
C PHE A 733 54.73 -5.16 13.47
N ASP A 734 55.20 -6.04 14.38
CA ASP A 734 55.28 -5.72 15.81
C ASP A 734 56.18 -4.50 16.05
N PRO A 735 55.71 -3.46 16.76
CA PRO A 735 56.47 -2.23 17.01
C PRO A 735 57.76 -2.44 17.81
N THR A 736 57.83 -3.55 18.56
CA THR A 736 59.05 -3.96 19.27
C THR A 736 60.15 -4.44 18.33
N ARG A 737 59.80 -4.85 17.09
CA ARG A 737 60.73 -5.25 16.02
C ARG A 737 61.07 -4.11 15.05
N LEU A 738 60.11 -3.25 14.71
CA LEU A 738 60.29 -2.20 13.68
C LEU A 738 60.71 -0.81 14.21
N GLY A 739 60.67 -0.58 15.53
CA GLY A 739 60.94 0.73 16.13
C GLY A 739 59.77 1.73 15.99
N ARG A 740 59.46 2.49 17.05
CA ARG A 740 58.26 3.37 17.14
C ARG A 740 58.17 4.50 16.10
N ALA A 741 59.25 4.82 15.40
CA ALA A 741 59.33 5.98 14.51
C ALA A 741 58.96 5.70 13.04
N ALA A 742 58.78 4.43 12.65
CA ALA A 742 58.70 4.04 11.23
C ALA A 742 57.28 3.74 10.70
N SER A 743 56.24 3.83 11.51
CA SER A 743 54.92 3.29 11.15
C SER A 743 53.77 4.29 11.23
N CYS A 744 53.30 4.77 10.07
CA CYS A 744 52.06 5.53 9.92
C CYS A 744 50.90 4.58 9.55
N PHE A 745 50.52 3.71 10.47
CA PHE A 745 49.51 2.65 10.23
C PHE A 745 48.10 3.19 9.96
N GLY A 746 47.78 4.38 10.48
CA GLY A 746 46.46 5.02 10.37
C GLY A 746 46.33 6.14 9.33
N ALA A 747 47.35 6.40 8.50
CA ALA A 747 47.35 7.55 7.59
C ALA A 747 46.12 7.55 6.67
N GLY A 748 45.36 8.65 6.68
CA GLY A 748 44.16 8.83 5.83
C GLY A 748 42.86 8.20 6.35
N LEU A 749 42.86 7.54 7.51
CA LEU A 749 41.64 6.97 8.12
C LEU A 749 41.13 7.80 9.29
N SER A 750 39.82 8.05 9.33
CA SER A 750 39.17 8.57 10.54
C SER A 750 39.17 7.52 11.64
N GLY A 751 39.75 7.85 12.80
CA GLY A 751 39.78 6.95 13.96
C GLY A 751 38.37 6.57 14.46
N GLU A 752 37.39 7.49 14.36
CA GLU A 752 35.99 7.18 14.68
C GLU A 752 35.39 6.18 13.67
N ARG A 753 35.64 6.37 12.37
CA ARG A 753 35.15 5.46 11.31
C ARG A 753 35.78 4.08 11.43
N LEU A 754 37.07 4.03 11.77
CA LEU A 754 37.78 2.79 12.06
C LEU A 754 37.19 2.08 13.30
N ALA A 755 36.91 2.81 14.39
CA ALA A 755 36.26 2.24 15.57
C ALA A 755 34.84 1.71 15.25
N ALA A 756 34.08 2.43 14.44
CA ALA A 756 32.77 1.99 13.98
C ALA A 756 32.84 0.69 13.18
N ALA A 757 33.81 0.57 12.25
CA ALA A 757 33.98 -0.62 11.41
C ALA A 757 34.21 -1.91 12.22
N LEU A 758 34.76 -1.80 13.44
CA LEU A 758 35.00 -2.95 14.31
C LEU A 758 33.69 -3.61 14.79
N LEU A 759 32.59 -2.84 14.85
CA LEU A 759 31.24 -3.37 15.13
C LEU A 759 30.70 -4.21 13.96
N ILE A 760 31.09 -3.91 12.71
CA ILE A 760 30.55 -4.60 11.53
C ILE A 760 31.04 -6.05 11.54
N PRO A 761 30.14 -7.04 11.57
CA PRO A 761 30.53 -8.46 11.49
C PRO A 761 31.16 -8.77 10.13
N LEU A 762 32.31 -9.42 10.13
CA LEU A 762 33.02 -9.86 8.92
C LEU A 762 32.70 -11.32 8.63
N ASP A 763 32.54 -11.68 7.35
CA ASP A 763 32.33 -13.07 6.94
C ASP A 763 33.53 -13.92 7.41
N PRO A 764 33.30 -15.01 8.17
CA PRO A 764 34.35 -15.94 8.58
C PRO A 764 35.29 -16.42 7.46
N LYS A 765 34.82 -16.43 6.19
CA LYS A 765 35.63 -16.79 5.02
C LYS A 765 36.71 -15.77 4.67
N ASP A 766 36.55 -14.51 5.07
CA ASP A 766 37.48 -13.43 4.79
C ASP A 766 38.58 -13.28 5.86
N PHE A 767 38.44 -13.95 7.01
CA PHE A 767 39.45 -13.90 8.08
C PHE A 767 40.84 -14.39 7.66
N PRO A 768 41.01 -15.49 6.91
CA PRO A 768 42.31 -15.88 6.35
C PRO A 768 43.06 -14.72 5.69
N TYR A 769 42.37 -13.98 4.82
CA TYR A 769 42.91 -12.83 4.10
C TYR A 769 43.18 -11.64 5.03
N LEU A 770 42.29 -11.42 6.01
CA LEU A 770 42.46 -10.37 7.02
C LEU A 770 43.68 -10.62 7.90
N ILE A 771 43.90 -11.88 8.32
CA ILE A 771 45.02 -12.28 9.17
C ILE A 771 46.32 -12.12 8.41
N SER A 772 46.44 -12.63 7.18
CA SER A 772 47.66 -12.47 6.38
C SER A 772 48.05 -11.01 6.11
N ALA A 773 47.10 -10.08 6.19
CA ALA A 773 47.37 -8.66 6.01
C ALA A 773 48.06 -7.98 7.22
N ALA A 774 48.00 -8.56 8.43
CA ALA A 774 48.54 -7.94 9.64
C ALA A 774 49.24 -8.88 10.62
N TYR A 775 49.11 -10.20 10.46
CA TYR A 775 49.61 -11.23 11.35
C TYR A 775 50.25 -12.36 10.52
N ALA A 776 51.22 -13.06 11.10
CA ALA A 776 51.75 -14.27 10.50
C ALA A 776 50.62 -15.31 10.42
N ASP A 777 50.49 -16.04 9.31
CA ASP A 777 49.44 -17.04 9.16
C ASP A 777 49.78 -18.27 10.02
N PRO A 778 49.05 -18.54 11.12
CA PRO A 778 49.35 -19.68 11.97
C PRO A 778 49.08 -21.04 11.28
N ARG A 779 48.55 -21.04 10.05
CA ARG A 779 48.30 -22.23 9.23
C ARG A 779 49.45 -22.58 8.29
N ASN A 780 50.44 -21.70 8.13
CA ASN A 780 51.60 -21.93 7.26
C ASN A 780 52.88 -21.42 7.97
N PRO A 781 53.43 -22.16 8.93
CA PRO A 781 54.54 -21.69 9.77
C PRO A 781 55.91 -21.62 9.06
N ASP A 782 56.04 -22.17 7.86
CA ASP A 782 57.34 -22.44 7.23
C ASP A 782 57.80 -21.40 6.17
N GLU A 783 57.08 -20.27 5.97
CA GLU A 783 57.48 -19.27 4.95
C GLU A 783 58.48 -18.20 5.46
N ASP A 784 58.72 -18.09 6.77
CA ASP A 784 59.52 -17.00 7.36
C ASP A 784 60.90 -17.44 7.93
N GLU A 785 61.30 -18.73 7.80
CA GLU A 785 62.57 -19.23 8.39
C GLU A 785 63.78 -19.25 7.43
N ASP A 786 63.62 -18.96 6.13
CA ASP A 786 64.70 -19.21 5.14
C ASP A 786 65.48 -17.97 4.63
N GLU A 787 65.24 -16.74 5.12
CA GLU A 787 65.90 -15.53 4.55
C GLU A 787 67.10 -14.95 5.33
N ASP A 788 67.49 -15.48 6.50
CA ASP A 788 68.56 -14.86 7.32
C ASP A 788 69.96 -15.53 7.25
N ASP A 789 70.16 -16.59 6.48
CA ASP A 789 71.47 -17.26 6.34
C ASP A 789 71.92 -17.32 4.86
N ASN A 790 72.35 -16.20 4.29
CA ASN A 790 73.35 -16.17 3.20
C ASN A 790 73.86 -14.75 2.92
N LEU A 791 74.85 -14.32 3.71
CA LEU A 791 75.75 -13.23 3.35
C LEU A 791 77.19 -13.77 3.36
N ASP A 792 77.65 -14.25 2.21
CA ASP A 792 79.08 -14.44 1.92
C ASP A 792 79.53 -13.36 0.93
N PRO A 793 80.54 -12.51 1.23
CA PRO A 793 80.95 -11.41 0.38
C PRO A 793 82.28 -11.71 -0.34
N THR A 794 82.23 -12.24 -1.55
CA THR A 794 83.31 -12.25 -2.58
C THR A 794 82.64 -12.69 -3.89
N ASP A 795 82.73 -12.07 -5.07
CA ASP A 795 83.80 -11.41 -5.82
C ASP A 795 83.15 -10.62 -7.00
N PRO A 796 83.89 -9.79 -7.77
CA PRO A 796 83.33 -8.72 -8.59
C PRO A 796 82.97 -9.10 -10.04
N ASP A 797 82.09 -8.26 -10.56
CA ASP A 797 81.56 -8.10 -11.91
C ASP A 797 82.61 -8.06 -13.05
N PRO A 798 82.36 -8.70 -14.22
CA PRO A 798 83.02 -8.36 -15.45
C PRO A 798 82.01 -8.03 -16.57
N ASP A 799 81.48 -6.80 -16.59
CA ASP A 799 80.91 -6.20 -17.79
C ASP A 799 81.97 -5.35 -18.51
N GLN A 800 82.51 -5.89 -19.62
CA GLN A 800 83.07 -5.09 -20.72
C GLN A 800 81.97 -4.98 -21.79
N GLU A 801 81.35 -3.81 -21.91
CA GLU A 801 81.74 -2.74 -22.84
C GLU A 801 81.73 -3.17 -24.31
N THR A 802 80.83 -2.59 -25.11
CA THR A 802 81.20 -1.50 -26.03
C THR A 802 80.05 -1.20 -26.99
N ASP A 803 79.74 0.09 -27.15
CA ASP A 803 79.57 0.61 -28.50
C ASP A 803 80.03 2.07 -28.59
N HIS A 804 81.14 2.28 -29.31
CA HIS A 804 81.42 3.49 -30.07
C HIS A 804 82.17 3.10 -31.36
N ALA A 805 81.40 3.04 -32.43
CA ALA A 805 81.71 3.28 -33.85
C ALA A 805 83.13 3.76 -34.25
N ALA A 806 83.73 3.02 -35.21
CA ALA A 806 84.32 3.50 -36.47
C ALA A 806 84.52 2.34 -37.44
#